data_AF-A0A6A2VT35-F1
#
_entry.id   AF-A0A6A2VT35-F1
#
_cell.length_a   1.000
_cell.length_b   1.000
_cell.length_c   1.000
_cell.angle_alpha   90.00
_cell.angle_beta   90.00
_cell.angle_gamma   90.00
#
_symmetry.space_group_name_H-M   'P 1'
#
loop_
_entity.id
_entity.type
_entity.pdbx_description
1 polymer ?
#
loop_
_entity_poly.entity_id
_entity_poly.type
_entity_poly.pdbx_seq_one_letter_code
_entity_poly.pdbx_strand_id
1 'polypeptide(L)'
;MAVHGELRPDDNALPLLVASVALSKADSAMTRPTGSVRVDNGDGTETWMGDAASENGGIIQWVGDTTPPSQPTGFTAVCQMGVVVASWAGTLAEPLPADFSHVEVYAQKDGDTTVTDAGTMYGAGSVTLTGYAEGDIIDLWAVAYDDAHNQAGESTPNASPKSGVVTVIIEPVVSQQQLADKTSEILSAASEDAAKQVSRVQSDLTSTKQQVESNTSGVQAASTQIADTDSRLSSLSSQMTSGLKDATDTANTAKTTADNAASQASTAANTANSAASSAATAVSTANSAANTASTAKTTADNAANTANTAVQKVSDLSTQLTQVKQTADGKNRIYLAETAPTGSGLTPGDQWYKRSDYRTYAEGEPDKSVSVMEIPSSRIRGVYVWDGSSWNEKNFVASNILATGTVGAKELAADAIYGKTLQGGKVIGGTVRGADFTLTDSALATTIAQANSSGVFFGDSLSYAQVNGKWVLSVKDTVQSGGDLSGVTVTGSTIQTTATASRGVKITSGGLVAYDRNGATTLTVDATTGSILMKGAVSTNSTLNTPAINSGTVTGAVIQTTAAVNRGVKLSGSALQAWDDNGNQTLDLNGSQNTMTGTFRTALSGARIEISNQTVQNVTTGKLVGYDKNGNVNWLVSGDIQGAGVTDSGEPDGDVFSHTTMHIGVTAQNPEINITRYSKGWQQISMGADRVDIQSSGTDFRGWTGGIYLNGARIDPYYITDITKILTFENANWSEYTGAGKNDPRTRLLIVGNLRFLTLEMQCTSNIGTRWRAGRLLAEHIPANGINACCAMANGHVGDCFIIGKNVDSGVTDANGKPVTAGDIYVDPFSPNAAYWFCATFIYQV
;
A
#
# COMPACT_ATOMS: atom_id res chain seq x y z
N MET A 1 -11.19 -19.00 -162.55
CA MET A 1 -10.40 -19.72 -163.57
C MET A 1 -9.21 -20.38 -162.88
N ALA A 2 -8.52 -21.33 -163.50
CA ALA A 2 -7.48 -22.13 -162.84
C ALA A 2 -6.04 -21.68 -163.20
N VAL A 3 -5.06 -22.39 -162.61
CA VAL A 3 -3.67 -22.57 -163.08
C VAL A 3 -2.60 -21.51 -162.71
N HIS A 4 -1.70 -21.96 -161.83
CA HIS A 4 -0.24 -21.75 -161.66
C HIS A 4 0.42 -20.36 -161.71
N GLY A 5 1.45 -20.22 -160.87
CA GLY A 5 2.47 -19.18 -160.92
C GLY A 5 3.47 -19.34 -159.77
N GLU A 6 4.70 -19.77 -160.06
CA GLU A 6 5.80 -19.70 -159.09
C GLU A 6 6.26 -18.26 -158.92
N LEU A 7 6.26 -17.75 -157.68
CA LEU A 7 7.01 -16.55 -157.31
C LEU A 7 7.80 -16.88 -156.04
N ARG A 8 9.13 -16.84 -156.13
CA ARG A 8 10.00 -16.88 -154.95
C ARG A 8 9.81 -15.57 -154.17
N PRO A 9 9.38 -15.59 -152.90
CA PRO A 9 9.45 -14.40 -152.07
C PRO A 9 10.92 -14.03 -151.81
N ASP A 10 11.16 -12.73 -151.72
CA ASP A 10 12.45 -12.12 -151.38
C ASP A 10 13.03 -12.69 -150.06
N ASP A 11 14.36 -12.80 -149.96
CA ASP A 11 15.04 -13.20 -148.71
C ASP A 11 14.71 -12.21 -147.56
N ASN A 12 14.40 -10.94 -147.89
CA ASN A 12 13.89 -9.96 -146.93
C ASN A 12 12.52 -10.34 -146.31
N ALA A 13 11.79 -11.32 -146.88
CA ALA A 13 10.52 -11.80 -146.35
C ALA A 13 10.64 -12.98 -145.38
N LEU A 14 11.79 -13.68 -145.30
CA LEU A 14 12.00 -14.75 -144.32
C LEU A 14 11.80 -14.28 -142.87
N PRO A 15 12.32 -13.11 -142.44
CA PRO A 15 12.06 -12.59 -141.09
C PRO A 15 10.57 -12.41 -140.79
N LEU A 16 9.78 -11.96 -141.77
CA LEU A 16 8.34 -11.76 -141.60
C LEU A 16 7.57 -13.09 -141.54
N LEU A 17 7.99 -14.11 -142.30
CA LEU A 17 7.39 -15.44 -142.27
C LEU A 17 7.75 -16.22 -141.00
N VAL A 18 8.99 -16.08 -140.51
CA VAL A 18 9.40 -16.62 -139.21
C VAL A 18 8.68 -15.88 -138.07
N ALA A 19 8.52 -14.56 -138.17
CA ALA A 19 7.76 -13.78 -137.19
C ALA A 19 6.26 -14.13 -137.19
N SER A 20 5.63 -14.37 -138.34
CA SER A 20 4.21 -14.75 -138.39
C SER A 20 3.96 -16.18 -137.90
N VAL A 21 4.88 -17.11 -138.17
CA VAL A 21 4.83 -18.46 -137.59
C VAL A 21 5.12 -18.43 -136.09
N ALA A 22 6.05 -17.59 -135.61
CA ALA A 22 6.32 -17.41 -134.18
C ALA A 22 5.14 -16.76 -133.45
N LEU A 23 4.52 -15.73 -134.04
CA LEU A 23 3.30 -15.09 -133.53
C LEU A 23 2.14 -16.08 -133.47
N SER A 24 1.88 -16.81 -134.56
CA SER A 24 0.84 -17.85 -134.57
C SER A 24 1.12 -18.98 -133.56
N LYS A 25 2.40 -19.31 -133.30
CA LYS A 25 2.77 -20.26 -132.24
C LYS A 25 2.51 -19.68 -130.85
N ALA A 26 2.82 -18.41 -130.63
CA ALA A 26 2.57 -17.70 -129.37
C ALA A 26 1.07 -17.55 -129.11
N ASP A 27 0.27 -17.13 -130.09
CA ASP A 27 -1.20 -17.09 -130.02
C ASP A 27 -1.78 -18.48 -129.73
N SER A 28 -1.21 -19.55 -130.28
CA SER A 28 -1.61 -20.94 -129.97
C SER A 28 -1.14 -21.45 -128.60
N ALA A 29 -0.24 -20.73 -127.94
CA ALA A 29 0.25 -21.00 -126.59
C ALA A 29 -0.36 -20.05 -125.54
N MET A 30 -1.10 -19.02 -125.95
CA MET A 30 -1.90 -18.18 -125.07
C MET A 30 -3.14 -18.92 -124.60
N THR A 31 -3.24 -19.16 -123.29
CA THR A 31 -4.53 -19.39 -122.64
C THR A 31 -5.40 -18.16 -122.85
N ARG A 32 -6.55 -18.33 -123.51
CA ARG A 32 -7.60 -17.30 -123.58
C ARG A 32 -8.09 -17.01 -122.14
N PRO A 33 -8.56 -15.78 -121.83
CA PRO A 33 -9.10 -15.46 -120.52
C PRO A 33 -10.15 -16.49 -120.07
N THR A 34 -9.96 -17.04 -118.86
CA THR A 34 -10.90 -17.97 -118.24
C THR A 34 -12.19 -17.24 -117.93
N GLY A 35 -13.23 -17.49 -118.73
CA GLY A 35 -14.56 -16.95 -118.47
C GLY A 35 -15.02 -17.29 -117.05
N SER A 36 -15.48 -16.28 -116.32
CA SER A 36 -15.91 -16.43 -114.94
C SER A 36 -17.06 -17.44 -114.81
N VAL A 37 -16.83 -18.52 -114.09
CA VAL A 37 -17.88 -19.48 -113.74
C VAL A 37 -18.60 -18.93 -112.51
N ARG A 38 -19.91 -18.73 -112.62
CA ARG A 38 -20.78 -18.45 -111.49
C ARG A 38 -21.54 -19.72 -111.14
N VAL A 39 -21.59 -20.04 -109.84
CA VAL A 39 -22.31 -21.18 -109.29
C VAL A 39 -23.31 -20.63 -108.29
N ASP A 40 -24.60 -20.83 -108.55
CA ASP A 40 -25.67 -20.59 -107.58
C ASP A 40 -25.49 -21.56 -106.40
N ASN A 41 -25.39 -21.04 -105.18
CA ASN A 41 -25.18 -21.83 -103.97
C ASN A 41 -26.48 -22.53 -103.49
N GLY A 42 -27.64 -22.14 -104.04
CA GLY A 42 -28.96 -22.70 -103.73
C GLY A 42 -29.71 -21.99 -102.58
N ASP A 43 -29.06 -21.03 -101.93
CA ASP A 43 -29.60 -20.15 -100.89
C ASP A 43 -30.02 -18.76 -101.43
N GLY A 44 -29.58 -18.40 -102.63
CA GLY A 44 -29.78 -17.09 -103.26
C GLY A 44 -28.47 -16.31 -103.50
N THR A 45 -27.34 -16.80 -102.97
CA THR A 45 -26.00 -16.26 -103.21
C THR A 45 -25.29 -17.01 -104.35
N GLU A 46 -24.32 -16.34 -104.99
CA GLU A 46 -23.43 -16.97 -105.98
C GLU A 46 -22.01 -17.16 -105.41
N THR A 47 -21.34 -18.24 -105.84
CA THR A 47 -19.89 -18.41 -105.77
C THR A 47 -19.30 -18.14 -107.15
N TRP A 48 -18.36 -17.19 -107.30
CA TRP A 48 -17.72 -16.89 -108.59
C TRP A 48 -16.27 -17.39 -108.62
N MET A 49 -15.86 -17.94 -109.77
CA MET A 49 -14.54 -18.53 -109.99
C MET A 49 -13.95 -18.03 -111.32
N GLY A 50 -12.75 -17.44 -111.30
CA GLY A 50 -12.04 -16.98 -112.51
C GLY A 50 -11.91 -15.45 -112.60
N ASP A 51 -11.84 -14.92 -113.82
CA ASP A 51 -11.36 -13.55 -114.10
C ASP A 51 -12.25 -12.41 -113.53
N ALA A 52 -13.49 -12.72 -113.13
CA ALA A 52 -14.38 -11.78 -112.43
C ALA A 52 -14.17 -11.74 -110.90
N ALA A 53 -13.21 -12.51 -110.37
CA ALA A 53 -12.80 -12.50 -108.97
C ALA A 53 -11.47 -11.73 -108.79
N SER A 54 -11.47 -10.46 -109.21
CA SER A 54 -10.49 -9.48 -108.75
C SER A 54 -10.68 -9.26 -107.24
N GLU A 55 -9.65 -9.26 -106.40
CA GLU A 55 -8.27 -8.87 -106.72
C GLU A 55 -7.22 -9.99 -106.69
N ASN A 56 -7.56 -11.19 -106.19
CA ASN A 56 -6.58 -12.26 -105.90
C ASN A 56 -6.65 -13.51 -106.81
N GLY A 57 -7.50 -13.54 -107.83
CA GLY A 57 -7.52 -14.63 -108.82
C GLY A 57 -7.93 -16.00 -108.26
N GLY A 58 -8.72 -15.99 -107.19
CA GLY A 58 -9.26 -17.15 -106.50
C GLY A 58 -10.79 -17.16 -106.52
N ILE A 59 -11.40 -18.07 -105.75
CA ILE A 59 -12.86 -18.16 -105.60
C ILE A 59 -13.34 -17.04 -104.67
N ILE A 60 -14.38 -16.29 -105.06
CA ILE A 60 -15.18 -15.48 -104.14
C ILE A 60 -16.52 -16.18 -103.87
N GLN A 61 -17.01 -16.09 -102.63
CA GLN A 61 -18.22 -16.74 -102.15
C GLN A 61 -19.22 -15.68 -101.64
N TRP A 62 -20.45 -16.11 -101.33
CA TRP A 62 -21.47 -15.25 -100.70
C TRP A 62 -21.79 -13.97 -101.51
N VAL A 63 -21.68 -14.06 -102.84
CA VAL A 63 -21.90 -12.92 -103.74
C VAL A 63 -23.40 -12.70 -103.91
N GLY A 64 -23.86 -11.51 -103.55
CA GLY A 64 -25.27 -11.14 -103.46
C GLY A 64 -25.90 -11.34 -102.08
N ASP A 65 -25.16 -11.76 -101.06
CA ASP A 65 -25.72 -11.94 -99.70
C ASP A 65 -26.04 -10.59 -99.03
N THR A 66 -27.08 -10.62 -98.20
CA THR A 66 -27.62 -9.50 -97.42
C THR A 66 -28.08 -9.96 -96.02
N THR A 67 -27.64 -11.13 -95.57
CA THR A 67 -28.11 -11.83 -94.36
C THR A 67 -27.12 -11.65 -93.21
N PRO A 68 -27.29 -10.66 -92.31
CA PRO A 68 -26.32 -10.43 -91.23
C PRO A 68 -26.24 -11.61 -90.26
N PRO A 69 -25.05 -11.86 -89.66
CA PRO A 69 -24.91 -12.78 -88.54
C PRO A 69 -25.82 -12.39 -87.36
N SER A 70 -26.08 -13.36 -86.49
CA SER A 70 -26.82 -13.10 -85.25
C SER A 70 -25.96 -12.37 -84.20
N GLN A 71 -26.62 -11.79 -83.19
CA GLN A 71 -26.00 -11.00 -82.12
C GLN A 71 -24.90 -11.78 -81.36
N PRO A 72 -23.72 -11.21 -81.05
CA PRO A 72 -22.71 -11.87 -80.24
C PRO A 72 -23.18 -12.12 -78.80
N THR A 73 -22.99 -13.36 -78.33
CA THR A 73 -23.31 -13.79 -76.96
C THR A 73 -22.02 -14.11 -76.19
N GLY A 74 -22.09 -14.09 -74.85
CA GLY A 74 -20.91 -14.35 -74.01
C GLY A 74 -19.79 -13.30 -74.15
N PHE A 75 -20.14 -12.05 -74.48
CA PHE A 75 -19.22 -10.91 -74.41
C PHE A 75 -19.10 -10.40 -72.97
N THR A 76 -17.87 -10.07 -72.55
CA THR A 76 -17.52 -9.64 -71.19
C THR A 76 -16.36 -8.63 -71.24
N ALA A 77 -16.21 -7.79 -70.21
CA ALA A 77 -15.07 -6.89 -70.07
C ALA A 77 -14.74 -6.64 -68.60
N VAL A 78 -13.46 -6.45 -68.28
CA VAL A 78 -12.97 -6.16 -66.91
C VAL A 78 -11.82 -5.15 -66.94
N CYS A 79 -11.71 -4.29 -65.92
CA CYS A 79 -10.51 -3.50 -65.68
C CYS A 79 -9.49 -4.34 -64.90
N GLN A 80 -8.24 -4.38 -65.36
CA GLN A 80 -7.13 -4.97 -64.64
C GLN A 80 -5.88 -4.10 -64.81
N MET A 81 -5.29 -3.63 -63.70
CA MET A 81 -4.08 -2.79 -63.70
C MET A 81 -4.19 -1.50 -64.56
N GLY A 82 -5.38 -0.89 -64.63
CA GLY A 82 -5.63 0.34 -65.38
C GLY A 82 -5.84 0.18 -66.89
N VAL A 83 -5.99 -1.06 -67.39
CA VAL A 83 -6.41 -1.36 -68.78
C VAL A 83 -7.67 -2.21 -68.79
N VAL A 84 -8.47 -2.12 -69.85
CA VAL A 84 -9.70 -2.94 -70.00
C VAL A 84 -9.39 -4.14 -70.89
N VAL A 85 -9.71 -5.34 -70.42
CA VAL A 85 -9.65 -6.57 -71.21
C VAL A 85 -11.07 -6.98 -71.57
N ALA A 86 -11.41 -6.88 -72.86
CA ALA A 86 -12.69 -7.31 -73.40
C ALA A 86 -12.55 -8.72 -74.00
N SER A 87 -13.50 -9.62 -73.75
CA SER A 87 -13.43 -11.03 -74.14
C SER A 87 -14.75 -11.54 -74.69
N TRP A 88 -14.69 -12.36 -75.75
CA TRP A 88 -15.85 -13.01 -76.37
C TRP A 88 -15.70 -14.53 -76.35
N ALA A 89 -16.77 -15.22 -75.96
CA ALA A 89 -16.82 -16.68 -75.85
C ALA A 89 -16.82 -17.45 -77.18
N GLY A 90 -16.91 -16.77 -78.34
CA GLY A 90 -16.97 -17.40 -79.66
C GLY A 90 -18.36 -17.88 -80.08
N THR A 91 -19.43 -17.38 -79.45
CA THR A 91 -20.82 -17.75 -79.72
C THR A 91 -21.65 -16.54 -80.15
N LEU A 92 -22.63 -16.76 -81.04
CA LEU A 92 -23.68 -15.80 -81.37
C LEU A 92 -25.01 -16.24 -80.72
N ALA A 93 -26.13 -15.59 -81.06
CA ALA A 93 -27.45 -15.93 -80.53
C ALA A 93 -28.07 -17.15 -81.22
N GLU A 94 -27.80 -17.29 -82.52
CA GLU A 94 -28.04 -18.48 -83.34
C GLU A 94 -26.70 -19.18 -83.64
N PRO A 95 -26.69 -20.40 -84.21
CA PRO A 95 -25.46 -21.06 -84.65
C PRO A 95 -24.61 -20.18 -85.57
N LEU A 96 -23.28 -20.34 -85.50
CA LEU A 96 -22.34 -19.58 -86.33
C LEU A 96 -22.61 -19.90 -87.81
N PRO A 97 -22.91 -18.90 -88.66
CA PRO A 97 -23.20 -19.14 -90.08
C PRO A 97 -21.91 -19.42 -90.86
N ALA A 98 -22.02 -20.01 -92.05
CA ALA A 98 -20.88 -20.57 -92.80
C ALA A 98 -19.95 -19.51 -93.42
N ASP A 99 -20.50 -18.31 -93.56
CA ASP A 99 -19.99 -17.04 -94.05
C ASP A 99 -19.43 -16.13 -92.94
N PHE A 100 -19.52 -16.52 -91.66
CA PHE A 100 -19.01 -15.69 -90.55
C PHE A 100 -17.53 -15.36 -90.71
N SER A 101 -17.21 -14.07 -90.65
CA SER A 101 -15.84 -13.54 -90.79
C SER A 101 -15.21 -13.26 -89.42
N HIS A 102 -15.82 -12.38 -88.61
CA HIS A 102 -15.23 -11.91 -87.36
C HIS A 102 -16.23 -11.21 -86.43
N VAL A 103 -15.77 -10.89 -85.22
CA VAL A 103 -16.40 -9.94 -84.29
C VAL A 103 -15.50 -8.72 -84.11
N GLU A 104 -16.06 -7.52 -84.23
CA GLU A 104 -15.40 -6.28 -83.79
C GLU A 104 -15.90 -5.88 -82.40
N VAL A 105 -14.99 -5.44 -81.53
CA VAL A 105 -15.34 -4.81 -80.26
C VAL A 105 -15.36 -3.32 -80.45
N TYR A 106 -16.38 -2.67 -79.91
CA TYR A 106 -16.52 -1.22 -79.88
C TYR A 106 -16.56 -0.72 -78.44
N ALA A 107 -15.99 0.46 -78.21
CA ALA A 107 -15.97 1.13 -76.92
C ALA A 107 -16.37 2.59 -77.04
N GLN A 108 -17.23 3.03 -76.11
CA GLN A 108 -17.69 4.41 -75.98
C GLN A 108 -17.51 4.83 -74.52
N LYS A 109 -16.90 6.00 -74.31
CA LYS A 109 -16.75 6.59 -72.98
C LYS A 109 -18.06 7.29 -72.57
N ASP A 110 -18.48 7.15 -71.32
CA ASP A 110 -19.65 7.86 -70.80
C ASP A 110 -19.47 9.38 -70.94
N GLY A 111 -20.52 10.05 -71.39
CA GLY A 111 -20.50 11.47 -71.78
C GLY A 111 -19.84 11.80 -73.13
N ASP A 112 -19.22 10.85 -73.83
CA ASP A 112 -18.70 11.03 -75.20
C ASP A 112 -19.70 10.50 -76.24
N THR A 113 -19.78 11.17 -77.39
CA THR A 113 -20.56 10.70 -78.56
C THR A 113 -19.72 9.87 -79.53
N THR A 114 -18.41 9.80 -79.32
CA THR A 114 -17.45 9.12 -80.18
C THR A 114 -17.41 7.63 -79.85
N VAL A 115 -17.72 6.80 -80.85
CA VAL A 115 -17.54 5.35 -80.77
C VAL A 115 -16.17 5.01 -81.34
N THR A 116 -15.41 4.20 -80.61
CA THR A 116 -14.08 3.72 -81.02
C THR A 116 -14.17 2.24 -81.37
N ASP A 117 -13.56 1.82 -82.48
CA ASP A 117 -13.17 0.42 -82.64
C ASP A 117 -12.07 0.11 -81.59
N ALA A 118 -12.27 -0.99 -80.88
CA ALA A 118 -11.43 -1.49 -79.80
C ALA A 118 -10.68 -2.79 -80.18
N GLY A 119 -10.93 -3.34 -81.36
CA GLY A 119 -10.19 -4.45 -81.94
C GLY A 119 -11.04 -5.65 -82.38
N THR A 120 -10.55 -6.33 -83.41
CA THR A 120 -11.19 -7.47 -84.06
C THR A 120 -10.81 -8.82 -83.42
N MET A 121 -11.76 -9.76 -83.38
CA MET A 121 -11.59 -11.15 -82.96
C MET A 121 -12.22 -12.11 -83.99
N TYR A 122 -11.39 -12.92 -84.64
CA TYR A 122 -11.79 -13.92 -85.63
C TYR A 122 -12.28 -15.26 -84.99
N GLY A 123 -12.70 -15.22 -83.73
CA GLY A 123 -13.07 -16.39 -82.93
C GLY A 123 -13.06 -16.09 -81.43
N ALA A 124 -13.25 -17.12 -80.60
CA ALA A 124 -13.20 -16.99 -79.14
C ALA A 124 -11.83 -16.45 -78.68
N GLY A 125 -11.84 -15.37 -77.89
CA GLY A 125 -10.60 -14.65 -77.56
C GLY A 125 -10.84 -13.38 -76.75
N SER A 126 -9.81 -12.51 -76.70
CA SER A 126 -9.84 -11.23 -76.01
C SER A 126 -8.98 -10.16 -76.68
N VAL A 127 -9.42 -8.90 -76.56
CA VAL A 127 -8.69 -7.69 -76.95
C VAL A 127 -8.45 -6.81 -75.72
N THR A 128 -7.36 -6.05 -75.73
CA THR A 128 -6.99 -5.15 -74.61
C THR A 128 -7.03 -3.70 -75.05
N LEU A 129 -7.88 -2.92 -74.39
CA LEU A 129 -8.06 -1.49 -74.63
C LEU A 129 -7.15 -0.68 -73.71
N THR A 130 -6.53 0.35 -74.26
CA THR A 130 -5.63 1.26 -73.54
C THR A 130 -5.91 2.70 -73.96
N GLY A 131 -5.59 3.67 -73.10
CA GLY A 131 -5.74 5.11 -73.40
C GLY A 131 -6.86 5.83 -72.64
N TYR A 132 -7.67 5.12 -71.86
CA TYR A 132 -8.63 5.70 -70.92
C TYR A 132 -7.96 6.10 -69.59
N ALA A 133 -8.52 7.08 -68.88
CA ALA A 133 -7.97 7.61 -67.63
C ALA A 133 -8.63 6.98 -66.39
N GLU A 134 -7.96 7.06 -65.24
CA GLU A 134 -8.53 6.63 -63.95
C GLU A 134 -9.86 7.34 -63.66
N GLY A 135 -10.87 6.56 -63.25
CA GLY A 135 -12.23 7.04 -63.02
C GLY A 135 -13.10 7.16 -64.26
N ASP A 136 -12.56 6.94 -65.47
CA ASP A 136 -13.38 6.87 -66.68
C ASP A 136 -14.34 5.67 -66.62
N ILE A 137 -15.56 5.87 -67.12
CA ILE A 137 -16.59 4.84 -67.28
C ILE A 137 -16.71 4.56 -68.77
N ILE A 138 -16.49 3.31 -69.18
CA ILE A 138 -16.47 2.88 -70.58
C ILE A 138 -17.54 1.82 -70.80
N ASP A 139 -18.43 2.03 -71.77
CA ASP A 139 -19.37 1.05 -72.27
C ASP A 139 -18.76 0.32 -73.48
N LEU A 140 -18.71 -1.01 -73.41
CA LEU A 140 -18.21 -1.87 -74.48
C LEU A 140 -19.30 -2.78 -75.03
N TRP A 141 -19.28 -3.07 -76.33
CA TRP A 141 -20.10 -4.10 -76.96
C TRP A 141 -19.38 -4.75 -78.15
N ALA A 142 -19.84 -5.93 -78.54
CA ALA A 142 -19.38 -6.66 -79.73
C ALA A 142 -20.39 -6.56 -80.88
N VAL A 143 -19.92 -6.60 -82.12
CA VAL A 143 -20.72 -6.75 -83.37
C VAL A 143 -20.09 -7.86 -84.20
N ALA A 144 -20.88 -8.77 -84.77
CA ALA A 144 -20.42 -9.79 -85.70
C ALA A 144 -20.60 -9.36 -87.16
N TYR A 145 -19.69 -9.80 -88.02
CA TYR A 145 -19.66 -9.56 -89.46
C TYR A 145 -19.45 -10.86 -90.23
N ASP A 146 -20.07 -10.95 -91.39
CA ASP A 146 -19.90 -12.03 -92.38
C ASP A 146 -18.79 -11.69 -93.41
N ASP A 147 -18.63 -12.53 -94.41
CA ASP A 147 -17.82 -12.33 -95.61
C ASP A 147 -18.70 -12.10 -96.84
N ALA A 148 -19.82 -11.38 -96.68
CA ALA A 148 -20.74 -11.09 -97.77
C ALA A 148 -20.12 -10.17 -98.83
N HIS A 149 -20.48 -10.40 -100.09
CA HIS A 149 -20.02 -9.63 -101.23
C HIS A 149 -21.21 -9.09 -102.04
N ASN A 150 -21.10 -7.88 -102.59
CA ASN A 150 -22.19 -7.26 -103.35
C ASN A 150 -22.36 -7.88 -104.75
N GLN A 151 -23.38 -7.45 -105.51
CA GLN A 151 -23.67 -7.99 -106.86
C GLN A 151 -22.58 -7.75 -107.93
N ALA A 152 -21.53 -6.96 -107.62
CA ALA A 152 -20.34 -6.78 -108.46
C ALA A 152 -19.15 -7.66 -108.02
N GLY A 153 -19.25 -8.36 -106.88
CA GLY A 153 -18.16 -9.15 -106.30
C GLY A 153 -17.23 -8.36 -105.37
N GLU A 154 -17.61 -7.15 -104.95
CA GLU A 154 -16.87 -6.34 -103.98
C GLU A 154 -17.30 -6.72 -102.55
N SER A 155 -16.37 -6.84 -101.61
CA SER A 155 -16.68 -7.19 -100.21
C SER A 155 -17.55 -6.11 -99.55
N THR A 156 -18.70 -6.52 -99.01
CA THR A 156 -19.65 -5.66 -98.27
C THR A 156 -20.24 -6.42 -97.08
N PRO A 157 -19.47 -6.64 -95.99
CA PRO A 157 -19.93 -7.40 -94.84
C PRO A 157 -21.18 -6.82 -94.18
N ASN A 158 -22.16 -7.66 -93.86
CA ASN A 158 -23.35 -7.25 -93.11
C ASN A 158 -23.06 -7.28 -91.59
N ALA A 159 -23.49 -6.23 -90.89
CA ALA A 159 -23.30 -6.11 -89.44
C ALA A 159 -24.47 -6.72 -88.65
N SER A 160 -24.16 -7.51 -87.62
CA SER A 160 -25.15 -8.01 -86.66
C SER A 160 -25.68 -6.90 -85.72
N PRO A 161 -26.76 -7.17 -84.96
CA PRO A 161 -27.07 -6.35 -83.79
C PRO A 161 -25.93 -6.38 -82.77
N LYS A 162 -25.67 -5.24 -82.10
CA LYS A 162 -24.73 -5.13 -80.97
C LYS A 162 -25.04 -6.15 -79.88
N SER A 163 -24.03 -6.72 -79.23
CA SER A 163 -24.17 -7.52 -78.01
C SER A 163 -24.84 -6.75 -76.87
N GLY A 164 -25.12 -7.42 -75.75
CA GLY A 164 -25.29 -6.72 -74.47
C GLY A 164 -24.08 -5.82 -74.18
N VAL A 165 -24.35 -4.61 -73.69
CA VAL A 165 -23.32 -3.63 -73.31
C VAL A 165 -22.73 -4.00 -71.96
N VAL A 166 -21.41 -3.89 -71.82
CA VAL A 166 -20.68 -4.11 -70.57
C VAL A 166 -19.97 -2.83 -70.16
N THR A 167 -20.45 -2.23 -69.07
CA THR A 167 -19.86 -1.03 -68.47
C THR A 167 -18.67 -1.41 -67.58
N VAL A 168 -17.52 -0.76 -67.78
CA VAL A 168 -16.29 -0.94 -66.98
C VAL A 168 -15.79 0.42 -66.49
N ILE A 169 -15.42 0.50 -65.21
CA ILE A 169 -14.76 1.67 -64.63
C ILE A 169 -13.24 1.43 -64.60
N ILE A 170 -12.44 2.42 -65.00
CA ILE A 170 -10.98 2.34 -64.92
C ILE A 170 -10.53 2.59 -63.48
N GLU A 171 -10.07 1.54 -62.80
CA GLU A 171 -9.61 1.61 -61.40
C GLU A 171 -8.17 2.13 -61.26
N PRO A 172 -7.83 2.84 -60.16
CA PRO A 172 -6.48 3.32 -59.87
C PRO A 172 -5.41 2.23 -59.87
N VAL A 173 -4.24 2.55 -60.44
CA VAL A 173 -2.99 1.86 -60.12
C VAL A 173 -2.37 2.56 -58.91
N VAL A 174 -2.26 1.85 -57.78
CA VAL A 174 -1.73 2.41 -56.51
C VAL A 174 -0.36 3.06 -56.74
N SER A 175 -0.28 4.36 -56.52
CA SER A 175 0.93 5.13 -56.80
C SER A 175 2.03 4.90 -55.76
N GLN A 176 3.28 5.09 -56.19
CA GLN A 176 4.44 5.07 -55.29
C GLN A 176 4.35 6.14 -54.19
N GLN A 177 3.61 7.24 -54.41
CA GLN A 177 3.36 8.25 -53.38
C GLN A 177 2.40 7.71 -52.31
N GLN A 178 1.26 7.13 -52.69
CA GLN A 178 0.32 6.52 -51.73
C GLN A 178 0.98 5.37 -50.94
N LEU A 179 1.87 4.60 -51.57
CA LEU A 179 2.66 3.58 -50.88
C LEU A 179 3.69 4.19 -49.91
N ALA A 180 4.36 5.28 -50.29
CA ALA A 180 5.29 6.01 -49.42
C ALA A 180 4.58 6.68 -48.24
N ASP A 181 3.42 7.28 -48.46
CA ASP A 181 2.58 7.90 -47.43
C ASP A 181 2.12 6.85 -46.41
N LYS A 182 1.61 5.71 -46.88
CA LYS A 182 1.26 4.58 -46.00
C LYS A 182 2.46 3.99 -45.28
N THR A 183 3.65 3.98 -45.90
CA THR A 183 4.89 3.56 -45.24
C THR A 183 5.28 4.56 -44.14
N SER A 184 5.11 5.86 -44.37
CA SER A 184 5.36 6.91 -43.36
C SER A 184 4.35 6.86 -42.21
N GLU A 185 3.07 6.62 -42.48
CA GLU A 185 2.04 6.39 -41.46
C GLU A 185 2.40 5.21 -40.54
N ILE A 186 2.75 4.07 -41.13
CA ILE A 186 3.18 2.86 -40.39
C ILE A 186 4.46 3.13 -39.60
N LEU A 187 5.45 3.80 -40.20
CA LEU A 187 6.72 4.11 -39.53
C LEU A 187 6.55 5.13 -38.39
N SER A 188 5.67 6.11 -38.54
CA SER A 188 5.30 7.04 -37.47
C SER A 188 4.60 6.33 -36.31
N ALA A 189 3.63 5.46 -36.59
CA ALA A 189 2.95 4.68 -35.56
C ALA A 189 3.92 3.72 -34.83
N ALA A 190 4.82 3.06 -35.56
CA ALA A 190 5.87 2.21 -34.97
C ALA A 190 6.87 3.01 -34.12
N SER A 191 7.25 4.21 -34.57
CA SER A 191 8.09 5.13 -33.79
C SER A 191 7.39 5.62 -32.52
N GLU A 192 6.08 5.87 -32.57
CA GLU A 192 5.29 6.30 -31.42
C GLU A 192 5.12 5.17 -30.38
N ASP A 193 4.85 3.93 -30.78
CA ASP A 193 4.83 2.82 -29.81
C ASP A 193 6.23 2.50 -29.28
N ALA A 194 7.28 2.57 -30.10
CA ALA A 194 8.66 2.46 -29.62
C ALA A 194 8.96 3.53 -28.55
N ALA A 195 8.54 4.77 -28.74
CA ALA A 195 8.66 5.84 -27.74
C ALA A 195 7.83 5.55 -26.47
N LYS A 196 6.61 4.98 -26.60
CA LYS A 196 5.79 4.52 -25.46
C LYS A 196 6.41 3.32 -24.74
N GLN A 197 7.10 2.41 -25.43
CA GLN A 197 7.83 1.29 -24.83
C GLN A 197 9.07 1.80 -24.07
N VAL A 198 9.88 2.67 -24.67
CA VAL A 198 11.03 3.31 -24.00
C VAL A 198 10.58 4.10 -22.77
N SER A 199 9.48 4.85 -22.86
CA SER A 199 8.92 5.59 -21.71
C SER A 199 8.48 4.67 -20.57
N ARG A 200 7.86 3.53 -20.87
CA ARG A 200 7.52 2.48 -19.89
C ARG A 200 8.79 1.93 -19.23
N VAL A 201 9.75 1.46 -20.02
CA VAL A 201 11.04 0.92 -19.53
C VAL A 201 11.79 1.94 -18.66
N GLN A 202 11.75 3.23 -19.01
CA GLN A 202 12.39 4.29 -18.22
C GLN A 202 11.65 4.58 -16.90
N SER A 203 10.33 4.45 -16.87
CA SER A 203 9.53 4.50 -15.64
C SER A 203 9.80 3.28 -14.73
N ASP A 204 9.86 2.09 -15.32
CA ASP A 204 10.13 0.84 -14.60
C ASP A 204 11.56 0.82 -14.03
N LEU A 205 12.55 1.31 -14.81
CA LEU A 205 13.93 1.49 -14.36
C LEU A 205 14.04 2.53 -13.24
N THR A 206 13.28 3.62 -13.30
CA THR A 206 13.24 4.64 -12.25
C THR A 206 12.65 4.08 -10.95
N SER A 207 11.56 3.33 -11.06
CA SER A 207 10.91 2.66 -9.92
C SER A 207 11.80 1.58 -9.30
N THR A 208 12.46 0.78 -10.14
CA THR A 208 13.45 -0.23 -9.74
C THR A 208 14.62 0.42 -9.02
N LYS A 209 15.14 1.54 -9.53
CA LYS A 209 16.22 2.31 -8.90
C LYS A 209 15.80 2.80 -7.51
N GLN A 210 14.61 3.39 -7.36
CA GLN A 210 14.10 3.83 -6.06
C GLN A 210 13.97 2.67 -5.05
N GLN A 211 13.53 1.49 -5.51
CA GLN A 211 13.49 0.29 -4.66
C GLN A 211 14.90 -0.19 -4.26
N VAL A 212 15.89 -0.10 -5.15
CA VAL A 212 17.30 -0.42 -4.84
C VAL A 212 17.90 0.59 -3.86
N GLU A 213 17.62 1.88 -4.01
CA GLU A 213 18.06 2.93 -3.08
C GLU A 213 17.42 2.76 -1.68
N SER A 214 16.13 2.41 -1.64
CA SER A 214 15.40 2.06 -0.41
C SER A 214 15.99 0.80 0.27
N ASN A 215 16.21 -0.27 -0.50
CA ASN A 215 16.85 -1.51 -0.01
C ASN A 215 18.26 -1.24 0.52
N THR A 216 19.06 -0.42 -0.17
CA THR A 216 20.40 -0.01 0.25
C THR A 216 20.36 0.75 1.58
N SER A 217 19.42 1.68 1.74
CA SER A 217 19.20 2.42 2.98
C SER A 217 18.80 1.48 4.13
N GLY A 218 17.95 0.49 3.87
CA GLY A 218 17.58 -0.55 4.84
C GLY A 218 18.76 -1.43 5.27
N VAL A 219 19.63 -1.82 4.34
CA VAL A 219 20.86 -2.58 4.63
C VAL A 219 21.86 -1.75 5.45
N GLN A 220 22.00 -0.46 5.17
CA GLN A 220 22.84 0.46 5.97
C GLN A 220 22.31 0.62 7.40
N ALA A 221 20.99 0.76 7.57
CA ALA A 221 20.35 0.79 8.88
C ALA A 221 20.56 -0.52 9.67
N ALA A 222 20.38 -1.68 9.02
CA ALA A 222 20.64 -2.99 9.63
C ALA A 222 22.12 -3.17 10.02
N SER A 223 23.05 -2.77 9.15
CA SER A 223 24.50 -2.78 9.45
C SER A 223 24.85 -1.91 10.66
N THR A 224 24.19 -0.75 10.81
CA THR A 224 24.36 0.14 11.97
C THR A 224 23.84 -0.50 13.26
N GLN A 225 22.69 -1.18 13.21
CA GLN A 225 22.14 -1.94 14.36
C GLN A 225 23.02 -3.12 14.77
N ILE A 226 23.66 -3.79 13.81
CA ILE A 226 24.64 -4.86 14.07
C ILE A 226 25.86 -4.29 14.80
N ALA A 227 26.37 -3.12 14.39
CA ALA A 227 27.51 -2.46 15.04
C ALA A 227 27.20 -1.99 16.49
N ASP A 228 26.00 -1.48 16.76
CA ASP A 228 25.53 -1.22 18.14
C ASP A 228 25.47 -2.52 18.96
N THR A 229 24.91 -3.58 18.37
CA THR A 229 24.77 -4.88 19.04
C THR A 229 26.13 -5.49 19.38
N ASP A 230 27.11 -5.44 18.48
CA ASP A 230 28.48 -5.90 18.70
C ASP A 230 29.23 -5.07 19.76
N SER A 231 29.05 -3.74 19.74
CA SER A 231 29.59 -2.83 20.76
C SER A 231 29.01 -3.13 22.15
N ARG A 232 27.70 -3.42 22.24
CA ARG A 232 27.00 -3.79 23.47
C ARG A 232 27.37 -5.18 23.97
N LEU A 233 27.56 -6.14 23.06
CA LEU A 233 28.05 -7.48 23.38
C LEU A 233 29.49 -7.44 23.92
N SER A 234 30.34 -6.63 23.31
CA SER A 234 31.71 -6.37 23.78
C SER A 234 31.72 -5.71 25.17
N SER A 235 30.86 -4.72 25.41
CA SER A 235 30.68 -4.10 26.73
C SER A 235 30.20 -5.11 27.78
N LEU A 236 29.19 -5.92 27.46
CA LEU A 236 28.66 -6.96 28.34
C LEU A 236 29.71 -8.04 28.66
N SER A 237 30.51 -8.45 27.67
CA SER A 237 31.62 -9.40 27.85
C SER A 237 32.69 -8.85 28.81
N SER A 238 33.04 -7.56 28.66
CA SER A 238 33.96 -6.86 29.56
C SER A 238 33.39 -6.79 31.00
N GLN A 239 32.13 -6.38 31.16
CA GLN A 239 31.45 -6.34 32.47
C GLN A 239 31.37 -7.71 33.13
N MET A 240 31.04 -8.77 32.38
CA MET A 240 30.99 -10.15 32.86
C MET A 240 32.37 -10.64 33.30
N THR A 241 33.43 -10.30 32.54
CA THR A 241 34.81 -10.64 32.89
C THR A 241 35.26 -9.93 34.17
N SER A 242 34.94 -8.63 34.32
CA SER A 242 35.19 -7.87 35.54
C SER A 242 34.45 -8.44 36.75
N GLY A 243 33.13 -8.66 36.63
CA GLY A 243 32.32 -9.22 37.72
C GLY A 243 32.76 -10.62 38.15
N LEU A 244 33.18 -11.48 37.21
CA LEU A 244 33.75 -12.79 37.51
C LEU A 244 35.09 -12.67 38.24
N LYS A 245 35.95 -11.72 37.84
CA LYS A 245 37.21 -11.43 38.55
C LYS A 245 36.94 -10.92 39.98
N ASP A 246 36.04 -9.97 40.16
CA ASP A 246 35.73 -9.39 41.47
C ASP A 246 35.08 -10.42 42.41
N ALA A 247 34.24 -11.31 41.88
CA ALA A 247 33.73 -12.47 42.61
C ALA A 247 34.84 -13.47 43.00
N THR A 248 35.81 -13.69 42.11
CA THR A 248 36.98 -14.55 42.35
C THR A 248 37.89 -13.97 43.44
N ASP A 249 38.20 -12.68 43.37
CA ASP A 249 39.02 -11.99 44.37
C ASP A 249 38.31 -11.90 45.73
N THR A 250 36.99 -11.73 45.74
CA THR A 250 36.16 -11.83 46.95
C THR A 250 36.23 -13.23 47.56
N ALA A 251 36.09 -14.29 46.75
CA ALA A 251 36.20 -15.67 47.21
C ALA A 251 37.59 -16.01 47.74
N ASN A 252 38.66 -15.54 47.07
CA ASN A 252 40.04 -15.67 47.54
C ASN A 252 40.26 -14.96 48.87
N THR A 253 39.76 -13.73 49.02
CA THR A 253 39.85 -12.96 50.27
C THR A 253 39.10 -13.63 51.42
N ALA A 254 37.91 -14.18 51.16
CA ALA A 254 37.15 -14.97 52.12
C ALA A 254 37.91 -16.25 52.52
N LYS A 255 38.53 -16.95 51.55
CA LYS A 255 39.35 -18.13 51.82
C LYS A 255 40.56 -17.79 52.71
N THR A 256 41.34 -16.76 52.38
CA THR A 256 42.47 -16.33 53.21
C THR A 256 42.03 -15.92 54.62
N THR A 257 40.85 -15.30 54.75
CA THR A 257 40.28 -14.97 56.07
C THR A 257 39.94 -16.24 56.87
N ALA A 258 39.37 -17.25 56.23
CA ALA A 258 39.09 -18.55 56.85
C ALA A 258 40.36 -19.34 57.22
N ASP A 259 41.37 -19.36 56.33
CA ASP A 259 42.68 -19.98 56.58
C ASP A 259 43.37 -19.34 57.79
N ASN A 260 43.32 -18.01 57.89
CA ASN A 260 43.85 -17.24 59.02
C ASN A 260 43.10 -17.54 60.33
N ALA A 261 41.76 -17.58 60.29
CA ALA A 261 40.93 -17.90 61.45
C ALA A 261 41.17 -19.34 61.95
N ALA A 262 41.30 -20.32 61.04
CA ALA A 262 41.66 -21.70 61.37
C ALA A 262 43.06 -21.79 62.00
N SER A 263 44.02 -21.03 61.48
CA SER A 263 45.38 -20.94 62.03
C SER A 263 45.38 -20.35 63.44
N GLN A 264 44.64 -19.27 63.68
CA GLN A 264 44.46 -18.68 65.01
C GLN A 264 43.77 -19.63 65.99
N ALA A 265 42.73 -20.34 65.56
CA ALA A 265 42.04 -21.34 66.38
C ALA A 265 42.97 -22.51 66.78
N SER A 266 43.80 -22.98 65.85
CA SER A 266 44.84 -23.98 66.13
C SER A 266 45.87 -23.47 67.14
N THR A 267 46.37 -22.24 66.98
CA THR A 267 47.27 -21.60 67.95
C THR A 267 46.63 -21.50 69.34
N ALA A 268 45.38 -21.04 69.44
CA ALA A 268 44.66 -20.93 70.70
C ALA A 268 44.45 -22.29 71.38
N ALA A 269 44.10 -23.33 70.63
CA ALA A 269 43.98 -24.70 71.15
C ALA A 269 45.32 -25.24 71.69
N ASN A 270 46.42 -25.00 70.98
CA ASN A 270 47.76 -25.38 71.44
C ASN A 270 48.19 -24.62 72.71
N THR A 271 47.87 -23.33 72.81
CA THR A 271 48.11 -22.54 74.02
C THR A 271 47.26 -23.05 75.20
N ALA A 272 46.00 -23.40 74.98
CA ALA A 272 45.12 -23.98 76.00
C ALA A 272 45.65 -25.34 76.50
N ASN A 273 46.11 -26.21 75.60
CA ASN A 273 46.72 -27.50 75.95
C ASN A 273 48.02 -27.32 76.76
N SER A 274 48.83 -26.33 76.41
CA SER A 274 50.05 -25.99 77.14
C SER A 274 49.73 -25.45 78.55
N ALA A 275 48.74 -24.56 78.67
CA ALA A 275 48.28 -24.03 79.96
C ALA A 275 47.68 -25.12 80.87
N ALA A 276 46.88 -26.04 80.31
CA ALA A 276 46.35 -27.20 81.03
C ALA A 276 47.47 -28.13 81.52
N SER A 277 48.50 -28.35 80.69
CA SER A 277 49.69 -29.14 81.07
C SER A 277 50.45 -28.48 82.21
N SER A 278 50.71 -27.16 82.13
CA SER A 278 51.37 -26.40 83.20
C SER A 278 50.57 -26.38 84.50
N ALA A 279 49.23 -26.31 84.42
CA ALA A 279 48.36 -26.41 85.59
C ALA A 279 48.45 -27.79 86.25
N ALA A 280 48.49 -28.88 85.47
CA ALA A 280 48.69 -30.23 85.99
C ALA A 280 50.06 -30.38 86.67
N THR A 281 51.13 -29.80 86.11
CA THR A 281 52.44 -29.72 86.76
C THR A 281 52.37 -28.96 88.09
N ALA A 282 51.73 -27.78 88.11
CA ALA A 282 51.61 -26.95 89.32
C ALA A 282 50.85 -27.68 90.45
N VAL A 283 49.78 -28.43 90.12
CA VAL A 283 49.07 -29.29 91.08
C VAL A 283 49.98 -30.40 91.63
N SER A 284 50.80 -31.03 90.78
CA SER A 284 51.78 -32.04 91.23
C SER A 284 52.85 -31.44 92.16
N THR A 285 53.37 -30.24 91.84
CA THR A 285 54.30 -29.50 92.71
C THR A 285 53.66 -29.11 94.04
N ALA A 286 52.41 -28.64 94.03
CA ALA A 286 51.68 -28.29 95.25
C ALA A 286 51.46 -29.52 96.16
N ASN A 287 51.07 -30.66 95.60
CA ASN A 287 50.94 -31.92 96.35
C ASN A 287 52.29 -32.38 96.94
N SER A 288 53.38 -32.22 96.19
CA SER A 288 54.74 -32.54 96.66
C SER A 288 55.18 -31.61 97.82
N ALA A 289 54.88 -30.32 97.71
CA ALA A 289 55.16 -29.34 98.75
C ALA A 289 54.33 -29.59 100.03
N ALA A 290 53.05 -29.94 99.89
CA ALA A 290 52.18 -30.32 101.01
C ALA A 290 52.71 -31.57 101.75
N ASN A 291 53.15 -32.60 101.02
CA ASN A 291 53.80 -33.77 101.60
C ASN A 291 55.09 -33.39 102.35
N THR A 292 55.93 -32.54 101.75
CA THR A 292 57.17 -32.05 102.37
C THR A 292 56.89 -31.26 103.65
N ALA A 293 55.85 -30.41 103.66
CA ALA A 293 55.42 -29.67 104.85
C ALA A 293 54.93 -30.61 105.97
N SER A 294 54.21 -31.69 105.63
CA SER A 294 53.80 -32.73 106.59
C SER A 294 55.00 -33.46 107.20
N THR A 295 55.99 -33.82 106.38
CA THR A 295 57.27 -34.37 106.87
C THR A 295 58.00 -33.38 107.76
N ALA A 296 58.13 -32.12 107.34
CA ALA A 296 58.82 -31.08 108.11
C ALA A 296 58.16 -30.80 109.46
N LYS A 297 56.81 -30.82 109.53
CA LYS A 297 56.08 -30.76 110.81
C LYS A 297 56.45 -31.94 111.70
N THR A 298 56.44 -33.16 111.16
CA THR A 298 56.81 -34.39 111.90
C THR A 298 58.26 -34.32 112.43
N THR A 299 59.19 -33.79 111.64
CA THR A 299 60.57 -33.53 112.07
C THR A 299 60.64 -32.47 113.17
N ALA A 300 59.85 -31.39 113.08
CA ALA A 300 59.79 -30.35 114.10
C ALA A 300 59.19 -30.84 115.43
N ASP A 301 58.14 -31.66 115.38
CA ASP A 301 57.54 -32.31 116.55
C ASP A 301 58.58 -33.19 117.28
N ASN A 302 59.36 -33.98 116.52
CA ASN A 302 60.45 -34.80 117.04
C ASN A 302 61.63 -33.97 117.59
N ALA A 303 61.97 -32.85 116.95
CA ALA A 303 63.00 -31.93 117.42
C ALA A 303 62.60 -31.25 118.73
N ALA A 304 61.33 -30.88 118.91
CA ALA A 304 60.81 -30.32 120.16
C ALA A 304 60.92 -31.32 121.33
N ASN A 305 60.56 -32.60 121.10
CA ASN A 305 60.73 -33.67 122.09
C ASN A 305 62.22 -33.88 122.46
N THR A 306 63.11 -33.77 121.49
CA THR A 306 64.56 -33.85 121.70
C THR A 306 65.09 -32.64 122.49
N ALA A 307 64.62 -31.43 122.19
CA ALA A 307 64.98 -30.21 122.90
C ALA A 307 64.53 -30.23 124.37
N ASN A 308 63.30 -30.68 124.66
CA ASN A 308 62.81 -30.88 126.02
C ASN A 308 63.70 -31.85 126.82
N THR A 309 64.22 -32.89 126.16
CA THR A 309 65.18 -33.84 126.76
C THR A 309 66.55 -33.20 127.01
N ALA A 310 66.99 -32.28 126.13
CA ALA A 310 68.25 -31.57 126.28
C ALA A 310 68.23 -30.52 127.40
N VAL A 311 67.11 -29.81 127.60
CA VAL A 311 66.94 -28.81 128.67
C VAL A 311 67.20 -29.43 130.05
N GLN A 312 66.74 -30.66 130.30
CA GLN A 312 67.02 -31.38 131.55
C GLN A 312 68.54 -31.53 131.79
N LYS A 313 69.31 -31.96 130.78
CA LYS A 313 70.78 -32.13 130.89
C LYS A 313 71.55 -30.82 131.08
N VAL A 314 71.02 -29.68 130.61
CA VAL A 314 71.67 -28.37 130.78
C VAL A 314 71.62 -27.89 132.22
N SER A 315 70.60 -28.29 132.99
CA SER A 315 70.50 -28.04 134.43
C SER A 315 71.73 -28.61 135.16
N ASP A 316 72.04 -29.90 134.95
CA ASP A 316 73.13 -30.61 135.62
C ASP A 316 74.51 -29.98 135.33
N LEU A 317 74.73 -29.61 134.06
CA LEU A 317 75.99 -29.06 133.53
C LEU A 317 76.35 -27.68 134.10
N SER A 318 75.37 -26.88 134.51
CA SER A 318 75.59 -25.53 135.06
C SER A 318 76.55 -25.53 136.26
N THR A 319 76.51 -26.59 137.06
CA THR A 319 77.32 -26.82 138.26
C THR A 319 78.83 -26.88 138.01
N GLN A 320 79.27 -27.22 136.78
CA GLN A 320 80.67 -27.54 136.49
C GLN A 320 81.51 -26.36 135.96
N LEU A 321 80.87 -25.30 135.44
CA LEU A 321 81.54 -24.34 134.55
C LEU A 321 82.48 -23.33 135.26
N THR A 322 82.35 -23.15 136.58
CA THR A 322 83.03 -22.09 137.35
C THR A 322 84.57 -22.18 137.33
N GLN A 323 85.15 -23.35 137.05
CA GLN A 323 86.60 -23.58 137.17
C GLN A 323 87.45 -23.07 135.98
N VAL A 324 86.85 -22.67 134.86
CA VAL A 324 87.58 -22.55 133.56
C VAL A 324 88.07 -21.12 133.21
N LYS A 325 87.70 -20.10 133.98
CA LYS A 325 87.76 -18.68 133.52
C LYS A 325 89.16 -18.03 133.41
N GLN A 326 90.25 -18.68 133.78
CA GLN A 326 91.56 -18.01 134.05
C GLN A 326 92.57 -17.94 132.86
N THR A 327 92.17 -18.25 131.61
CA THR A 327 93.14 -18.61 130.54
C THR A 327 93.04 -17.80 129.24
N ALA A 328 92.49 -16.57 129.24
CA ALA A 328 91.96 -15.94 128.00
C ALA A 328 92.64 -14.64 127.48
N ASP A 329 93.70 -14.14 128.11
CA ASP A 329 94.23 -12.78 127.86
C ASP A 329 95.20 -12.66 126.66
N GLY A 330 94.70 -12.53 125.42
CA GLY A 330 95.58 -12.19 124.29
C GLY A 330 94.95 -12.10 122.88
N LYS A 331 94.31 -10.97 122.53
CA LYS A 331 93.84 -10.61 121.17
C LYS A 331 93.87 -9.08 120.92
N ASN A 332 93.83 -8.65 119.64
CA ASN A 332 93.78 -7.24 119.22
C ASN A 332 92.60 -6.46 119.84
N ARG A 333 92.73 -5.12 119.91
CA ARG A 333 91.90 -4.30 120.82
C ARG A 333 91.14 -3.19 120.10
N ILE A 334 89.85 -3.07 120.42
CA ILE A 334 89.01 -1.92 120.09
C ILE A 334 88.99 -1.00 121.32
N TYR A 335 89.40 0.26 121.16
CA TYR A 335 89.46 1.23 122.23
C TYR A 335 88.22 2.13 122.24
N LEU A 336 87.44 2.05 123.31
CA LEU A 336 86.35 3.00 123.58
C LEU A 336 86.82 3.98 124.67
N ALA A 337 87.52 5.04 124.23
CA ALA A 337 88.20 6.00 125.09
C ALA A 337 87.80 7.45 124.77
N GLU A 338 87.97 8.35 125.74
CA GLU A 338 87.76 9.80 125.62
C GLU A 338 88.84 10.46 124.76
N THR A 339 90.08 10.30 125.16
CA THR A 339 91.27 10.72 124.45
C THR A 339 91.72 9.64 123.48
N ALA A 340 92.61 10.02 122.55
CA ALA A 340 93.35 9.05 121.76
C ALA A 340 94.12 8.10 122.69
N PRO A 341 94.03 6.77 122.51
CA PRO A 341 94.91 5.84 123.19
C PRO A 341 96.38 6.16 122.93
N THR A 342 97.22 6.14 123.97
CA THR A 342 98.67 6.38 123.90
C THR A 342 99.43 5.42 124.80
N GLY A 343 100.39 4.67 124.26
CA GLY A 343 101.25 3.77 125.02
C GLY A 343 101.97 2.75 124.13
N SER A 344 103.03 2.14 124.65
CA SER A 344 103.94 1.20 123.94
C SER A 344 103.34 -0.20 123.67
N GLY A 345 102.02 -0.28 123.45
CA GLY A 345 101.29 -1.52 123.18
C GLY A 345 100.13 -1.34 122.19
N LEU A 346 100.14 -0.27 121.39
CA LEU A 346 99.19 -0.09 120.29
C LEU A 346 99.66 -0.85 119.05
N THR A 347 98.74 -1.58 118.42
CA THR A 347 99.00 -2.31 117.17
C THR A 347 98.38 -1.58 115.97
N PRO A 348 99.06 -1.50 114.80
CA PRO A 348 98.46 -0.93 113.59
C PRO A 348 97.14 -1.62 113.24
N GLY A 349 96.11 -0.83 112.91
CA GLY A 349 94.75 -1.34 112.70
C GLY A 349 93.90 -1.49 113.97
N ASP A 350 94.43 -1.20 115.16
CA ASP A 350 93.61 -0.92 116.35
C ASP A 350 92.64 0.25 116.04
N GLN A 351 91.41 0.18 116.58
CA GLN A 351 90.33 1.14 116.27
C GLN A 351 89.93 1.94 117.50
N TRP A 352 89.60 3.23 117.32
CA TRP A 352 89.18 4.13 118.39
C TRP A 352 87.81 4.74 118.11
N TYR A 353 86.93 4.58 119.11
CA TYR A 353 85.56 5.08 119.12
C TYR A 353 85.45 6.08 120.28
N LYS A 354 85.35 7.38 119.95
CA LYS A 354 85.54 8.48 120.92
C LYS A 354 84.34 8.72 121.87
N ARG A 355 84.61 8.75 123.20
CA ARG A 355 83.64 9.01 124.31
C ARG A 355 83.63 10.50 124.78
N SER A 356 83.13 10.78 126.00
CA SER A 356 82.90 12.13 126.59
C SER A 356 83.00 12.12 128.14
N ASP A 357 83.03 13.31 128.75
CA ASP A 357 84.01 13.71 129.79
C ASP A 357 83.49 13.80 131.26
N TYR A 358 84.41 13.80 132.24
CA TYR A 358 84.17 13.91 133.71
C TYR A 358 84.81 15.17 134.34
N ARG A 359 84.60 15.43 135.66
CA ARG A 359 85.17 16.59 136.40
C ARG A 359 85.51 16.31 137.87
N THR A 360 86.66 16.84 138.33
CA THR A 360 87.14 16.86 139.73
C THR A 360 87.06 18.26 140.36
N TYR A 361 86.77 18.36 141.67
CA TYR A 361 86.85 19.61 142.47
C TYR A 361 87.28 19.33 143.92
N ALA A 362 87.93 20.29 144.60
CA ALA A 362 88.72 20.06 145.83
C ALA A 362 88.16 20.71 147.11
N GLU A 363 87.88 19.93 148.17
CA GLU A 363 87.37 20.45 149.46
C GLU A 363 87.88 19.72 150.72
N GLY A 364 87.94 20.46 151.83
CA GLY A 364 88.39 20.06 153.15
C GLY A 364 88.47 21.30 154.06
N GLU A 365 88.98 21.16 155.28
CA GLU A 365 89.27 22.32 156.14
C GLU A 365 90.65 22.88 155.79
N PRO A 366 90.78 24.11 155.23
CA PRO A 366 91.89 24.54 154.36
C PRO A 366 93.32 24.09 154.70
N ASP A 367 94.05 23.68 153.68
CA ASP A 367 95.27 22.85 153.72
C ASP A 367 95.11 21.45 154.35
N LYS A 368 93.87 21.09 154.73
CA LYS A 368 93.18 19.95 154.11
C LYS A 368 92.32 20.48 152.95
N SER A 369 92.45 19.93 151.74
CA SER A 369 91.40 19.99 150.70
C SER A 369 91.63 18.89 149.66
N VAL A 370 90.62 18.06 149.38
CA VAL A 370 90.73 16.80 148.61
C VAL A 370 89.79 16.78 147.40
N SER A 371 90.24 16.24 146.27
CA SER A 371 89.45 16.26 145.02
C SER A 371 88.59 15.02 144.78
N VAL A 372 87.29 15.21 144.50
CA VAL A 372 86.30 14.16 144.21
C VAL A 372 85.72 14.32 142.79
N MET A 373 85.37 13.21 142.09
CA MET A 373 84.88 13.20 140.69
C MET A 373 83.85 12.10 140.40
N GLU A 374 82.94 12.38 139.45
CA GLU A 374 81.79 11.55 139.02
C GLU A 374 81.71 11.44 137.48
N ILE A 375 81.31 10.28 136.92
CA ILE A 375 81.40 9.90 135.47
C ILE A 375 80.32 8.79 135.13
N PRO A 376 79.19 9.10 134.44
CA PRO A 376 78.24 8.13 133.86
C PRO A 376 78.35 7.95 132.32
N SER A 377 77.89 6.82 131.75
CA SER A 377 78.47 6.29 130.50
C SER A 377 77.66 6.32 129.17
N SER A 378 78.38 6.18 128.04
CA SER A 378 77.99 5.53 126.75
C SER A 378 77.38 6.32 125.56
N ARG A 379 78.18 7.15 124.88
CA ARG A 379 77.99 7.52 123.45
C ARG A 379 79.31 7.56 122.67
N ILE A 380 79.24 7.40 121.34
CA ILE A 380 80.37 7.60 120.40
C ILE A 380 80.12 8.86 119.56
N ARG A 381 81.16 9.67 119.29
CA ARG A 381 81.05 10.87 118.42
C ARG A 381 81.89 10.87 117.13
N GLY A 382 82.80 9.91 116.96
CA GLY A 382 83.65 9.78 115.77
C GLY A 382 84.32 8.41 115.72
N VAL A 383 84.72 7.99 114.51
CA VAL A 383 85.38 6.71 114.24
C VAL A 383 86.74 7.01 113.63
N TYR A 384 87.80 6.57 114.31
CA TYR A 384 89.18 6.80 113.89
C TYR A 384 89.96 5.48 113.85
N VAL A 385 90.94 5.39 112.95
CA VAL A 385 91.83 4.23 112.78
C VAL A 385 93.28 4.60 113.08
N TRP A 386 94.01 3.72 113.80
CA TRP A 386 95.44 3.91 114.09
C TRP A 386 96.28 3.43 112.91
N ASP A 387 96.94 4.36 112.23
CA ASP A 387 97.83 4.07 111.10
C ASP A 387 99.22 3.53 111.53
N GLY A 388 99.48 3.49 112.85
CA GLY A 388 100.79 3.21 113.44
C GLY A 388 101.45 4.44 114.08
N SER A 389 100.93 5.63 113.81
CA SER A 389 101.47 6.93 114.24
C SER A 389 100.41 7.98 114.60
N SER A 390 99.18 7.90 114.06
CA SER A 390 98.09 8.86 114.27
C SER A 390 96.69 8.26 114.02
N TRP A 391 95.65 9.03 114.36
CA TRP A 391 94.22 8.67 114.30
C TRP A 391 93.48 9.52 113.26
N ASN A 392 92.84 8.92 112.25
CA ASN A 392 92.29 9.62 111.05
C ASN A 392 90.78 9.35 110.76
N GLU A 393 90.10 10.28 110.08
CA GLU A 393 88.62 10.34 109.83
C GLU A 393 88.18 10.01 108.36
N LYS A 394 86.87 9.94 108.04
CA LYS A 394 86.34 9.29 106.80
C LYS A 394 84.95 9.79 106.31
N ASN A 395 84.78 10.21 105.03
CA ASN A 395 83.53 10.78 104.43
C ASN A 395 83.36 10.57 102.89
N PHE A 396 82.16 10.83 102.31
CA PHE A 396 81.80 10.70 100.85
C PHE A 396 80.73 11.73 100.36
N VAL A 397 80.65 12.08 99.05
CA VAL A 397 79.67 13.06 98.45
C VAL A 397 79.27 12.70 96.99
N ALA A 398 78.10 13.16 96.49
CA ALA A 398 77.43 12.63 95.28
C ALA A 398 77.39 13.47 93.98
N SER A 399 77.80 14.75 93.98
CA SER A 399 77.75 15.61 92.76
C SER A 399 78.66 15.15 91.61
N ASN A 400 79.60 14.24 91.90
CA ASN A 400 80.68 13.84 91.00
C ASN A 400 80.44 12.45 90.38
N ILE A 401 79.16 12.05 90.23
CA ILE A 401 78.76 10.67 89.89
C ILE A 401 77.85 10.61 88.62
N LEU A 402 77.30 11.74 88.15
CA LEU A 402 76.39 11.80 86.99
C LEU A 402 76.86 12.83 85.95
N ALA A 403 76.55 12.62 84.66
CA ALA A 403 77.11 13.40 83.55
C ALA A 403 76.06 13.88 82.53
N THR A 404 76.39 14.95 81.81
CA THR A 404 75.50 15.56 80.80
C THR A 404 75.21 14.59 79.65
N GLY A 405 73.92 14.39 79.33
CA GLY A 405 73.47 13.53 78.24
C GLY A 405 73.32 12.04 78.59
N THR A 406 73.66 11.61 79.82
CA THR A 406 73.47 10.20 80.26
C THR A 406 72.07 9.92 80.82
N VAL A 407 71.08 10.76 80.52
CA VAL A 407 69.68 10.61 80.93
C VAL A 407 68.80 10.90 79.71
N GLY A 408 68.22 9.86 79.14
CA GLY A 408 67.27 9.93 78.03
C GLY A 408 65.87 9.48 78.45
N ALA A 409 65.03 9.17 77.46
CA ALA A 409 63.63 8.80 77.66
C ALA A 409 63.40 7.40 78.28
N LYS A 410 64.47 6.64 78.60
CA LYS A 410 64.38 5.36 79.35
C LYS A 410 64.86 5.49 80.79
N GLU A 411 65.75 6.44 81.04
CA GLU A 411 66.37 6.73 82.34
C GLU A 411 65.48 7.69 83.16
N LEU A 412 64.54 8.36 82.50
CA LEU A 412 63.41 9.06 83.11
C LEU A 412 62.26 8.07 83.36
N ALA A 413 61.76 8.04 84.59
CA ALA A 413 60.52 7.34 84.92
C ALA A 413 59.29 8.05 84.31
N ALA A 414 58.14 7.37 84.34
CA ALA A 414 56.86 8.03 84.08
C ALA A 414 56.68 9.25 85.01
N ASP A 415 56.08 10.31 84.48
CA ASP A 415 55.80 11.57 85.18
C ASP A 415 57.04 12.31 85.75
N ALA A 416 58.26 11.96 85.34
CA ALA A 416 59.51 12.56 85.85
C ALA A 416 59.75 14.03 85.44
N ILE A 417 58.92 14.62 84.57
CA ILE A 417 59.02 16.03 84.14
C ILE A 417 57.66 16.73 84.34
N TYR A 418 57.57 17.54 85.40
CA TYR A 418 56.47 18.50 85.60
C TYR A 418 56.93 19.92 85.27
N GLY A 419 56.34 20.54 84.25
CA GLY A 419 56.69 21.90 83.83
C GLY A 419 55.58 22.58 83.02
N LYS A 420 55.44 23.90 83.16
CA LYS A 420 54.39 24.70 82.50
C LYS A 420 54.57 24.81 80.97
N THR A 421 55.79 24.67 80.48
CA THR A 421 56.14 24.88 79.06
C THR A 421 57.26 23.93 78.66
N LEU A 422 57.10 23.25 77.53
CA LEU A 422 58.17 22.53 76.83
C LEU A 422 58.53 23.34 75.57
N GLN A 423 59.72 23.95 75.54
CA GLN A 423 60.20 24.71 74.38
C GLN A 423 61.14 23.83 73.54
N GLY A 424 60.59 23.18 72.52
CA GLY A 424 61.31 22.26 71.63
C GLY A 424 60.50 21.92 70.38
N GLY A 425 61.18 21.53 69.30
CA GLY A 425 60.57 21.35 67.98
C GLY A 425 59.83 20.02 67.77
N LYS A 426 58.92 20.02 66.79
CA LYS A 426 58.23 18.88 66.13
C LYS A 426 58.12 17.58 66.97
N VAL A 427 57.03 17.46 67.73
CA VAL A 427 56.59 16.17 68.28
C VAL A 427 56.23 15.22 67.13
N ILE A 428 56.80 14.02 67.12
CA ILE A 428 56.50 12.95 66.15
C ILE A 428 56.00 11.72 66.91
N GLY A 429 54.86 11.16 66.50
CA GLY A 429 54.36 9.87 67.01
C GLY A 429 53.74 9.88 68.42
N GLY A 430 53.45 11.05 69.00
CA GLY A 430 52.81 11.18 70.31
C GLY A 430 51.30 11.44 70.24
N THR A 431 50.52 10.77 71.11
CA THR A 431 49.09 11.07 71.31
C THR A 431 48.93 12.31 72.19
N VAL A 432 48.65 13.46 71.59
CA VAL A 432 48.36 14.69 72.34
C VAL A 432 46.92 14.66 72.84
N ARG A 433 46.70 14.94 74.13
CA ARG A 433 45.37 15.02 74.76
C ARG A 433 45.20 16.36 75.48
N GLY A 434 44.08 17.03 75.22
CA GLY A 434 43.74 18.36 75.73
C GLY A 434 42.27 18.67 75.43
N ALA A 435 41.71 19.68 76.10
CA ALA A 435 40.30 20.05 75.93
C ALA A 435 40.05 20.88 74.65
N ASP A 436 40.97 21.78 74.32
CA ASP A 436 40.97 22.62 73.13
C ASP A 436 42.34 22.55 72.43
N PHE A 437 42.31 22.40 71.11
CA PHE A 437 43.46 22.58 70.23
C PHE A 437 43.16 23.71 69.25
N THR A 438 44.00 24.74 69.24
CA THR A 438 43.78 25.94 68.42
C THR A 438 45.02 26.23 67.57
N LEU A 439 44.81 26.36 66.27
CA LEU A 439 45.81 26.86 65.32
C LEU A 439 45.52 28.35 65.07
N THR A 440 46.36 29.22 65.61
CA THR A 440 46.27 30.67 65.42
C THR A 440 47.33 31.18 64.44
N ASP A 441 46.97 32.17 63.64
CA ASP A 441 47.92 33.03 62.96
C ASP A 441 48.49 34.03 63.97
N SER A 442 49.81 34.04 64.18
CA SER A 442 50.46 34.93 65.15
C SER A 442 50.67 36.36 64.64
N ALA A 443 50.52 36.62 63.34
CA ALA A 443 50.59 37.95 62.74
C ALA A 443 49.19 38.58 62.61
N LEU A 444 48.15 37.78 62.40
CA LEU A 444 46.75 38.24 62.27
C LEU A 444 45.93 38.11 63.57
N ALA A 445 46.45 37.40 64.58
CA ALA A 445 45.76 37.07 65.83
C ALA A 445 44.42 36.31 65.67
N THR A 446 44.21 35.66 64.52
CA THR A 446 42.99 34.91 64.19
C THR A 446 43.16 33.42 64.42
N THR A 447 42.09 32.75 64.86
CA THR A 447 42.00 31.28 64.83
C THR A 447 41.77 30.82 63.40
N ILE A 448 42.73 30.11 62.82
CA ILE A 448 42.59 29.46 61.50
C ILE A 448 41.75 28.19 61.65
N ALA A 449 42.03 27.40 62.69
CA ALA A 449 41.28 26.18 62.99
C ALA A 449 41.23 25.87 64.49
N GLN A 450 40.15 25.22 64.92
CA GLN A 450 39.98 24.73 66.29
C GLN A 450 39.47 23.28 66.26
N ALA A 451 39.97 22.44 67.17
CA ALA A 451 39.47 21.10 67.41
C ALA A 451 39.24 20.90 68.92
N ASN A 452 38.00 20.62 69.30
CA ASN A 452 37.59 20.41 70.69
C ASN A 452 36.37 19.47 70.78
N SER A 453 35.73 19.40 71.95
CA SER A 453 34.56 18.54 72.20
C SER A 453 33.32 18.90 71.36
N SER A 454 33.21 20.12 70.83
CA SER A 454 32.11 20.55 69.95
C SER A 454 32.34 20.22 68.48
N GLY A 455 33.60 19.99 68.08
CA GLY A 455 33.98 19.53 66.74
C GLY A 455 35.29 20.08 66.22
N VAL A 456 35.45 20.02 64.90
CA VAL A 456 36.58 20.58 64.15
C VAL A 456 36.07 21.70 63.24
N PHE A 457 36.67 22.87 63.33
CA PHE A 457 36.27 24.10 62.65
C PHE A 457 37.45 24.71 61.88
N PHE A 458 37.21 25.18 60.67
CA PHE A 458 38.18 25.88 59.82
C PHE A 458 37.59 27.23 59.41
N GLY A 459 37.82 28.25 60.24
CA GLY A 459 37.09 29.52 60.18
C GLY A 459 35.57 29.31 60.24
N ASP A 460 34.82 30.16 59.53
CA ASP A 460 33.36 30.09 59.43
C ASP A 460 32.85 29.17 58.31
N SER A 461 33.65 28.91 57.28
CA SER A 461 33.18 28.32 56.01
C SER A 461 33.04 26.80 56.05
N LEU A 462 33.83 26.11 56.87
CA LEU A 462 33.91 24.64 56.93
C LEU A 462 33.96 24.14 58.37
N SER A 463 33.10 23.19 58.73
CA SER A 463 33.17 22.50 60.02
C SER A 463 32.68 21.04 59.96
N TYR A 464 33.21 20.21 60.83
CA TYR A 464 32.64 18.90 61.18
C TYR A 464 32.31 18.93 62.68
N ALA A 465 31.04 19.21 62.98
CA ALA A 465 30.58 19.57 64.32
C ALA A 465 29.26 18.86 64.65
N GLN A 466 28.85 18.88 65.93
CA GLN A 466 27.54 18.38 66.32
C GLN A 466 26.45 19.41 66.03
N VAL A 467 25.51 19.06 65.15
CA VAL A 467 24.28 19.80 64.89
C VAL A 467 23.11 18.92 65.32
N ASN A 468 22.32 19.39 66.28
CA ASN A 468 21.19 18.64 66.88
C ASN A 468 21.58 17.22 67.36
N GLY A 469 22.77 17.08 67.95
CA GLY A 469 23.30 15.81 68.47
C GLY A 469 23.86 14.84 67.42
N LYS A 470 23.80 15.19 66.12
CA LYS A 470 24.42 14.41 65.03
C LYS A 470 25.67 15.12 64.52
N TRP A 471 26.72 14.37 64.22
CA TRP A 471 27.88 14.90 63.50
C TRP A 471 27.50 15.26 62.06
N VAL A 472 27.78 16.50 61.67
CA VAL A 472 27.46 17.06 60.34
C VAL A 472 28.67 17.78 59.78
N LEU A 473 29.05 17.41 58.55
CA LEU A 473 29.95 18.21 57.72
C LEU A 473 29.15 19.38 57.15
N SER A 474 29.50 20.60 57.57
CA SER A 474 28.86 21.84 57.12
C SER A 474 29.83 22.63 56.24
N VAL A 475 29.37 23.01 55.05
CA VAL A 475 30.03 23.99 54.18
C VAL A 475 29.04 25.12 53.93
N LYS A 476 29.40 26.36 54.25
CA LYS A 476 28.49 27.53 54.09
C LYS A 476 28.62 28.20 52.71
N ASP A 477 29.78 28.06 52.08
CA ASP A 477 30.16 28.73 50.83
C ASP A 477 30.14 27.77 49.62
N THR A 478 30.48 28.29 48.44
CA THR A 478 30.54 27.51 47.18
C THR A 478 31.53 26.36 47.26
N VAL A 479 31.04 25.12 47.12
CA VAL A 479 31.89 23.93 46.89
C VAL A 479 32.38 23.96 45.43
N GLN A 480 33.57 24.51 45.21
CA GLN A 480 34.23 24.48 43.90
C GLN A 480 34.94 23.13 43.70
N SER A 481 34.37 22.27 42.85
CA SER A 481 35.03 21.05 42.40
C SER A 481 35.94 21.31 41.19
N GLY A 482 37.08 20.61 41.12
CA GLY A 482 37.95 20.57 39.95
C GLY A 482 37.55 19.52 38.90
N GLY A 483 36.44 18.80 39.13
CA GLY A 483 35.90 17.75 38.27
C GLY A 483 34.49 17.35 38.71
N ASP A 484 34.01 16.17 38.32
CA ASP A 484 32.63 15.76 38.55
C ASP A 484 32.28 15.52 40.04
N LEU A 485 31.14 16.05 40.47
CA LEU A 485 30.54 15.78 41.79
C LEU A 485 29.74 14.46 41.76
N SER A 486 30.46 13.34 41.71
CA SER A 486 29.86 12.00 41.66
C SER A 486 29.25 11.57 43.01
N GLY A 487 28.16 10.79 42.96
CA GLY A 487 27.52 10.18 44.14
C GLY A 487 26.70 11.13 45.03
N VAL A 488 26.46 12.38 44.62
CA VAL A 488 25.78 13.39 45.45
C VAL A 488 24.26 13.39 45.26
N THR A 489 23.51 13.05 46.31
CA THR A 489 22.04 13.22 46.36
C THR A 489 21.67 14.64 46.78
N VAL A 490 21.03 15.41 45.89
CA VAL A 490 20.64 16.80 46.15
C VAL A 490 19.16 16.88 46.56
N THR A 491 18.89 17.19 47.83
CA THR A 491 17.54 17.07 48.43
C THR A 491 16.73 18.37 48.59
N GLY A 492 17.23 19.56 48.20
CA GLY A 492 16.43 20.78 48.41
C GLY A 492 16.97 22.16 47.97
N SER A 493 17.87 22.27 47.00
CA SER A 493 18.59 23.53 46.72
C SER A 493 18.27 24.27 45.41
N THR A 494 17.47 23.69 44.50
CA THR A 494 17.33 24.12 43.08
C THR A 494 18.64 23.99 42.28
N ILE A 495 18.65 23.09 41.29
CA ILE A 495 19.78 22.98 40.34
C ILE A 495 19.54 24.00 39.23
N GLN A 496 20.50 24.90 38.99
CA GLN A 496 20.33 25.99 38.02
C GLN A 496 21.65 26.42 37.37
N THR A 497 21.60 26.77 36.08
CA THR A 497 22.78 27.24 35.33
C THR A 497 23.13 28.71 35.56
N THR A 498 22.30 29.44 36.31
CA THR A 498 22.46 30.86 36.69
C THR A 498 21.46 31.21 37.78
N ALA A 499 21.74 32.22 38.61
CA ALA A 499 20.85 32.68 39.67
C ALA A 499 19.65 33.52 39.18
N THR A 500 19.72 34.13 37.98
CA THR A 500 18.59 34.91 37.42
C THR A 500 17.36 34.01 37.24
N ALA A 501 16.19 34.43 37.76
CA ALA A 501 14.98 33.59 37.80
C ALA A 501 14.56 33.05 36.40
N SER A 502 14.28 33.94 35.45
CA SER A 502 13.87 33.57 34.08
C SER A 502 15.07 33.51 33.13
N ARG A 503 16.03 32.62 33.39
CA ARG A 503 17.20 32.42 32.52
C ARG A 503 17.81 31.03 32.67
N GLY A 504 18.26 30.45 31.55
CA GLY A 504 18.98 29.17 31.54
C GLY A 504 18.07 28.00 31.86
N VAL A 505 18.62 26.95 32.47
CA VAL A 505 17.86 25.77 32.95
C VAL A 505 17.71 25.83 34.47
N LYS A 506 16.51 25.48 34.95
CA LYS A 506 16.12 25.31 36.35
C LYS A 506 15.56 23.91 36.57
N ILE A 507 15.93 23.26 37.67
CA ILE A 507 15.33 22.02 38.15
C ILE A 507 14.93 22.24 39.61
N THR A 508 13.64 22.07 39.90
CA THR A 508 12.99 22.39 41.18
C THR A 508 12.02 21.28 41.58
N SER A 509 11.40 21.38 42.76
CA SER A 509 10.26 20.52 43.13
C SER A 509 9.03 20.66 42.22
N GLY A 510 8.90 21.77 41.47
CA GLY A 510 7.87 21.95 40.44
C GLY A 510 8.21 21.30 39.09
N GLY A 511 9.40 20.69 38.95
CA GLY A 511 9.88 20.10 37.71
C GLY A 511 11.01 20.91 37.06
N LEU A 512 11.11 20.83 35.73
CA LEU A 512 12.18 21.43 34.94
C LEU A 512 11.65 22.58 34.07
N VAL A 513 12.37 23.70 34.05
CA VAL A 513 12.07 24.84 33.14
C VAL A 513 13.36 25.32 32.48
N ALA A 514 13.31 25.52 31.15
CA ALA A 514 14.33 26.22 30.38
C ALA A 514 13.78 27.54 29.83
N TYR A 515 14.64 28.56 29.76
CA TYR A 515 14.30 29.90 29.29
C TYR A 515 15.21 30.34 28.14
N ASP A 516 14.65 31.07 27.17
CA ASP A 516 15.44 31.77 26.14
C ASP A 516 16.19 32.99 26.69
N ARG A 517 16.96 33.65 25.82
CA ARG A 517 17.75 34.84 26.18
C ARG A 517 16.88 36.01 26.68
N ASN A 518 15.60 36.06 26.31
CA ASN A 518 14.66 37.11 26.69
C ASN A 518 13.85 36.75 27.95
N GLY A 519 14.00 35.53 28.47
CA GLY A 519 13.32 35.06 29.68
C GLY A 519 11.93 34.48 29.45
N ALA A 520 11.55 34.21 28.20
CA ALA A 520 10.36 33.39 27.92
C ALA A 520 10.72 31.89 28.03
N THR A 521 9.77 31.05 28.44
CA THR A 521 9.99 29.60 28.52
C THR A 521 10.19 28.97 27.14
N THR A 522 11.08 27.99 27.06
CA THR A 522 11.36 27.20 25.85
C THR A 522 11.07 25.72 26.01
N LEU A 523 11.23 25.20 27.23
CA LEU A 523 10.83 23.87 27.67
C LEU A 523 10.29 23.97 29.09
N THR A 524 9.15 23.36 29.36
CA THR A 524 8.64 23.10 30.71
C THR A 524 8.30 21.62 30.81
N VAL A 525 8.76 20.96 31.88
CA VAL A 525 8.28 19.65 32.34
C VAL A 525 7.65 19.88 33.71
N ASP A 526 6.33 19.88 33.76
CA ASP A 526 5.55 20.25 34.95
C ASP A 526 5.29 19.03 35.85
N ALA A 527 5.75 19.10 37.10
CA ALA A 527 5.66 17.97 38.04
C ALA A 527 4.25 17.76 38.63
N THR A 528 3.31 18.69 38.43
CA THR A 528 1.94 18.60 38.97
C THR A 528 0.99 17.90 38.00
N THR A 529 1.18 18.13 36.71
CA THR A 529 0.33 17.67 35.62
C THR A 529 0.99 16.60 34.74
N GLY A 530 2.31 16.43 34.82
CA GLY A 530 3.10 15.61 33.90
C GLY A 530 3.26 16.23 32.50
N SER A 531 2.79 17.46 32.29
CA SER A 531 2.80 18.11 30.98
C SER A 531 4.21 18.47 30.52
N ILE A 532 4.49 18.23 29.24
CA ILE A 532 5.68 18.76 28.55
C ILE A 532 5.22 19.84 27.55
N LEU A 533 5.68 21.07 27.75
CA LEU A 533 5.44 22.20 26.85
C LEU A 533 6.76 22.62 26.21
N MET A 534 6.79 22.78 24.88
CA MET A 534 7.98 23.19 24.13
C MET A 534 7.69 24.31 23.14
N LYS A 535 8.57 25.30 23.08
CA LYS A 535 8.54 26.44 22.15
C LYS A 535 9.27 26.07 20.85
N GLY A 536 8.77 25.07 20.14
CA GLY A 536 9.38 24.53 18.93
C GLY A 536 8.78 23.18 18.52
N ALA A 537 9.33 22.58 17.46
CA ALA A 537 8.96 21.22 17.05
C ALA A 537 9.58 20.17 18.00
N VAL A 538 8.87 19.05 18.18
CA VAL A 538 9.40 17.85 18.83
C VAL A 538 9.92 16.91 17.76
N SER A 539 11.24 16.77 17.66
CA SER A 539 11.90 15.83 16.75
C SER A 539 12.27 14.55 17.49
N THR A 540 11.89 13.38 16.95
CA THR A 540 12.22 12.07 17.51
C THR A 540 13.06 11.26 16.52
N ASN A 541 14.15 10.63 16.99
CA ASN A 541 14.97 9.72 16.18
C ASN A 541 14.30 8.36 15.90
N SER A 542 13.04 8.21 16.31
CA SER A 542 12.19 7.02 16.22
C SER A 542 10.73 7.45 16.48
N THR A 543 9.88 6.56 16.97
CA THR A 543 8.44 6.78 17.21
C THR A 543 8.16 7.80 18.32
N LEU A 544 7.24 8.74 18.06
CA LEU A 544 6.50 9.48 19.08
C LEU A 544 5.23 8.69 19.45
N ASN A 545 5.21 8.07 20.64
CA ASN A 545 4.04 7.34 21.12
C ASN A 545 3.12 8.26 21.94
N THR A 546 1.90 8.51 21.44
CA THR A 546 0.91 9.39 22.09
C THR A 546 -0.51 8.88 21.79
N PRO A 547 -1.47 8.95 22.74
CA PRO A 547 -2.85 8.53 22.51
C PRO A 547 -3.62 9.40 21.50
N ALA A 548 -3.16 10.62 21.24
CA ALA A 548 -3.73 11.52 20.23
C ALA A 548 -2.69 12.50 19.66
N ILE A 549 -2.93 12.99 18.44
CA ILE A 549 -2.17 14.08 17.82
C ILE A 549 -3.16 15.16 17.36
N ASN A 550 -3.46 16.11 18.25
CA ASN A 550 -4.36 17.23 17.96
C ASN A 550 -3.57 18.34 17.22
N SER A 551 -3.12 18.04 16.00
CA SER A 551 -2.39 18.97 15.14
C SER A 551 -3.25 19.44 13.95
N GLY A 552 -2.78 20.47 13.23
CA GLY A 552 -3.42 20.92 11.98
C GLY A 552 -3.10 20.00 10.82
N THR A 553 -1.95 20.21 10.17
CA THR A 553 -1.50 19.38 9.05
C THR A 553 -0.59 18.25 9.54
N VAL A 554 -0.98 17.00 9.31
CA VAL A 554 -0.08 15.84 9.42
C VAL A 554 0.50 15.56 8.04
N THR A 555 1.83 15.58 7.91
CA THR A 555 2.53 15.27 6.66
C THR A 555 3.43 14.06 6.86
N GLY A 556 3.32 13.06 5.98
CA GLY A 556 4.16 11.87 5.95
C GLY A 556 4.01 11.14 4.61
N ALA A 557 4.98 10.31 4.24
CA ALA A 557 4.93 9.57 2.98
C ALA A 557 3.76 8.57 2.92
N VAL A 558 3.44 7.96 4.06
CA VAL A 558 2.23 7.15 4.29
C VAL A 558 1.74 7.39 5.71
N ILE A 559 0.46 7.72 5.87
CA ILE A 559 -0.25 7.68 7.17
C ILE A 559 -1.04 6.37 7.18
N GLN A 560 -0.91 5.55 8.23
CA GLN A 560 -1.46 4.18 8.23
C GLN A 560 -1.91 3.70 9.61
N THR A 561 -2.95 2.85 9.64
CA THR A 561 -3.46 2.23 10.89
C THR A 561 -2.71 0.96 11.30
N THR A 562 -1.92 0.38 10.40
CA THR A 562 -1.02 -0.76 10.66
C THR A 562 0.15 -0.73 9.68
N ALA A 563 1.29 -1.33 10.05
CA ALA A 563 2.49 -1.39 9.21
C ALA A 563 2.45 -2.50 8.14
N ALA A 564 1.57 -3.51 8.27
CA ALA A 564 1.41 -4.55 7.26
C ALA A 564 0.90 -3.95 5.93
N VAL A 565 1.50 -4.34 4.79
CA VAL A 565 1.32 -3.64 3.50
C VAL A 565 -0.16 -3.61 3.08
N ASN A 566 -0.76 -4.77 2.87
CA ASN A 566 -2.16 -4.91 2.42
C ASN A 566 -3.14 -5.05 3.59
N ARG A 567 -3.05 -4.23 4.65
CA ARG A 567 -4.04 -4.26 5.75
C ARG A 567 -4.37 -2.87 6.28
N GLY A 568 -5.60 -2.74 6.80
CA GLY A 568 -6.08 -1.52 7.45
C GLY A 568 -6.32 -0.39 6.44
N VAL A 569 -6.12 0.86 6.89
CA VAL A 569 -6.27 2.06 6.06
C VAL A 569 -4.90 2.70 5.85
N LYS A 570 -4.65 3.16 4.63
CA LYS A 570 -3.47 3.93 4.20
C LYS A 570 -3.93 5.23 3.56
N LEU A 571 -3.30 6.34 3.89
CA LEU A 571 -3.33 7.57 3.11
C LEU A 571 -1.89 7.80 2.63
N SER A 572 -1.66 7.54 1.35
CA SER A 572 -0.42 7.86 0.64
C SER A 572 -0.56 9.21 -0.07
N GLY A 573 0.54 9.75 -0.59
CA GLY A 573 0.52 11.04 -1.31
C GLY A 573 -0.33 11.07 -2.58
N SER A 574 -0.84 9.93 -3.05
CA SER A 574 -1.67 9.80 -4.25
C SER A 574 -3.03 9.15 -4.04
N ALA A 575 -3.30 8.49 -2.89
CA ALA A 575 -4.56 7.78 -2.69
C ALA A 575 -4.96 7.58 -1.21
N LEU A 576 -6.28 7.55 -0.96
CA LEU A 576 -6.86 6.95 0.25
C LEU A 576 -7.26 5.50 -0.06
N GLN A 577 -6.67 4.54 0.66
CA GLN A 577 -6.76 3.12 0.34
C GLN A 577 -7.08 2.29 1.59
N ALA A 578 -7.81 1.18 1.42
CA ALA A 578 -8.14 0.27 2.52
C ALA A 578 -8.15 -1.20 2.07
N TRP A 579 -7.87 -2.10 3.02
CA TRP A 579 -7.83 -3.55 2.81
C TRP A 579 -8.55 -4.29 3.94
N ASP A 580 -9.07 -5.49 3.61
CA ASP A 580 -9.62 -6.43 4.60
C ASP A 580 -8.51 -7.16 5.39
N ASP A 581 -8.90 -8.07 6.27
CA ASP A 581 -7.96 -8.86 7.08
C ASP A 581 -7.27 -10.01 6.32
N ASN A 582 -7.75 -10.35 5.12
CA ASN A 582 -7.17 -11.37 4.24
C ASN A 582 -6.12 -10.80 3.27
N GLY A 583 -6.10 -9.47 3.08
CA GLY A 583 -5.19 -8.78 2.16
C GLY A 583 -5.84 -8.28 0.87
N ASN A 584 -7.17 -8.35 0.74
CA ASN A 584 -7.93 -7.85 -0.41
C ASN A 584 -8.18 -6.35 -0.29
N GLN A 585 -8.04 -5.61 -1.40
CA GLN A 585 -8.30 -4.16 -1.39
C GLN A 585 -9.81 -3.89 -1.40
N THR A 586 -10.27 -3.10 -0.42
CA THR A 586 -11.68 -2.73 -0.21
C THR A 586 -11.98 -1.28 -0.61
N LEU A 587 -10.94 -0.43 -0.69
CA LEU A 587 -11.03 0.94 -1.17
C LEU A 587 -9.74 1.35 -1.90
N ASP A 588 -9.90 2.06 -3.02
CA ASP A 588 -8.85 2.87 -3.63
C ASP A 588 -9.44 4.18 -4.17
N LEU A 589 -9.07 5.31 -3.58
CA LEU A 589 -9.44 6.64 -4.07
C LEU A 589 -8.19 7.37 -4.56
N ASN A 590 -7.71 6.97 -5.73
CA ASN A 590 -6.49 7.46 -6.38
C ASN A 590 -6.73 8.62 -7.39
N GLY A 591 -7.99 9.05 -7.58
CA GLY A 591 -8.35 10.17 -8.46
C GLY A 591 -8.43 9.86 -9.96
N SER A 592 -8.02 8.66 -10.41
CA SER A 592 -8.06 8.24 -11.82
C SER A 592 -8.94 7.01 -12.06
N GLN A 593 -8.84 6.00 -11.20
CA GLN A 593 -9.60 4.75 -11.22
C GLN A 593 -10.03 4.44 -9.79
N ASN A 594 -11.05 5.15 -9.30
CA ASN A 594 -11.53 4.98 -7.94
C ASN A 594 -12.30 3.66 -7.82
N THR A 595 -11.96 2.82 -6.85
CA THR A 595 -12.60 1.52 -6.61
C THR A 595 -13.08 1.38 -5.17
N MET A 596 -14.16 0.61 -4.97
CA MET A 596 -14.63 0.15 -3.67
C MET A 596 -15.21 -1.26 -3.87
N THR A 597 -14.88 -2.19 -2.98
CA THR A 597 -15.39 -3.57 -3.05
C THR A 597 -16.23 -3.91 -1.82
N GLY A 598 -17.18 -4.85 -1.96
CA GLY A 598 -18.12 -5.20 -0.89
C GLY A 598 -19.48 -4.51 -1.03
N THR A 599 -19.80 -3.55 -0.15
CA THR A 599 -21.13 -2.92 -0.10
C THR A 599 -21.07 -1.47 0.38
N PHE A 600 -21.50 -0.53 -0.46
CA PHE A 600 -21.73 0.86 -0.10
C PHE A 600 -23.18 1.08 0.33
N ARG A 601 -23.42 1.83 1.41
CA ARG A 601 -24.75 2.18 1.93
C ARG A 601 -24.78 3.62 2.41
N THR A 602 -25.84 4.36 2.07
CA THR A 602 -26.02 5.75 2.55
C THR A 602 -26.52 5.86 3.99
N ALA A 603 -27.05 4.77 4.57
CA ALA A 603 -27.40 4.63 5.98
C ALA A 603 -27.34 3.15 6.40
N LEU A 604 -27.19 2.87 7.70
CA LEU A 604 -27.07 1.50 8.22
C LEU A 604 -28.39 0.71 8.18
N SER A 605 -29.53 1.39 8.29
CA SER A 605 -30.88 0.80 8.30
C SER A 605 -31.91 1.81 7.78
N GLY A 606 -33.15 1.35 7.54
CA GLY A 606 -34.21 2.18 6.97
C GLY A 606 -33.87 2.66 5.56
N ALA A 607 -34.31 3.90 5.25
CA ALA A 607 -34.22 4.48 3.92
C ALA A 607 -32.77 4.76 3.52
N ARG A 608 -32.30 4.06 2.48
CA ARG A 608 -30.93 4.15 1.98
C ARG A 608 -30.86 3.79 0.51
N ILE A 609 -29.80 4.24 -0.16
CA ILE A 609 -29.30 3.61 -1.38
C ILE A 609 -28.21 2.61 -0.97
N GLU A 610 -28.19 1.46 -1.62
CA GLU A 610 -27.21 0.40 -1.45
C GLU A 610 -26.62 -0.01 -2.81
N ILE A 611 -25.30 -0.06 -2.90
CA ILE A 611 -24.55 -0.61 -4.05
C ILE A 611 -23.79 -1.83 -3.54
N SER A 612 -24.03 -2.99 -4.12
CA SER A 612 -23.39 -4.25 -3.75
C SER A 612 -23.37 -5.24 -4.91
N ASN A 613 -22.58 -6.30 -4.79
CA ASN A 613 -22.76 -7.46 -5.66
C ASN A 613 -23.91 -8.33 -5.15
N GLN A 614 -24.58 -9.03 -6.06
CA GLN A 614 -25.49 -10.14 -5.75
C GLN A 614 -25.05 -11.40 -6.49
N THR A 615 -25.44 -12.57 -5.99
CA THR A 615 -25.30 -13.83 -6.71
C THR A 615 -26.68 -14.42 -6.97
N VAL A 616 -27.02 -14.64 -8.22
CA VAL A 616 -28.29 -15.23 -8.69
C VAL A 616 -27.93 -16.41 -9.58
N GLN A 617 -28.46 -17.61 -9.28
CA GLN A 617 -28.20 -18.84 -10.05
C GLN A 617 -26.69 -19.10 -10.35
N ASN A 618 -25.82 -18.83 -9.37
CA ASN A 618 -24.35 -18.88 -9.45
C ASN A 618 -23.66 -17.80 -10.31
N VAL A 619 -24.41 -16.95 -11.04
CA VAL A 619 -23.88 -15.74 -11.70
C VAL A 619 -23.77 -14.63 -10.66
N THR A 620 -22.64 -13.91 -10.63
CA THR A 620 -22.44 -12.77 -9.71
C THR A 620 -22.43 -11.45 -10.48
N THR A 621 -23.33 -10.54 -10.12
CA THR A 621 -23.57 -9.28 -10.85
C THR A 621 -23.68 -8.07 -9.92
N GLY A 622 -23.49 -6.88 -10.49
CA GLY A 622 -23.69 -5.61 -9.78
C GLY A 622 -25.17 -5.31 -9.54
N LYS A 623 -25.46 -4.76 -8.36
CA LYS A 623 -26.81 -4.43 -7.89
C LYS A 623 -26.84 -3.04 -7.25
N LEU A 624 -27.84 -2.25 -7.62
CA LEU A 624 -28.21 -0.98 -7.00
C LEU A 624 -29.63 -1.11 -6.42
N VAL A 625 -29.83 -0.72 -5.16
CA VAL A 625 -31.12 -0.87 -4.46
C VAL A 625 -31.49 0.41 -3.71
N GLY A 626 -32.72 0.86 -3.87
CA GLY A 626 -33.36 1.83 -2.98
C GLY A 626 -34.21 1.13 -1.94
N TYR A 627 -34.03 1.47 -0.68
CA TYR A 627 -34.82 0.94 0.44
C TYR A 627 -35.79 1.98 1.00
N ASP A 628 -36.95 1.54 1.48
CA ASP A 628 -37.95 2.39 2.14
C ASP A 628 -37.53 2.75 3.59
N LYS A 629 -38.32 3.61 4.25
CA LYS A 629 -38.09 4.03 5.65
C LYS A 629 -38.10 2.86 6.66
N ASN A 630 -38.70 1.72 6.32
CA ASN A 630 -38.83 0.55 7.17
C ASN A 630 -37.68 -0.46 6.93
N GLY A 631 -36.92 -0.30 5.84
CA GLY A 631 -35.84 -1.20 5.43
C GLY A 631 -36.24 -2.24 4.37
N ASN A 632 -37.44 -2.14 3.78
CA ASN A 632 -37.89 -2.97 2.66
C ASN A 632 -37.26 -2.50 1.35
N VAL A 633 -37.12 -3.39 0.35
CA VAL A 633 -36.76 -2.98 -1.01
C VAL A 633 -37.90 -2.14 -1.61
N ASN A 634 -37.58 -0.93 -2.04
CA ASN A 634 -38.50 -0.01 -2.70
C ASN A 634 -38.30 0.01 -4.23
N TRP A 635 -37.05 -0.18 -4.67
CA TRP A 635 -36.71 -0.46 -6.07
C TRP A 635 -35.33 -1.13 -6.16
N LEU A 636 -35.11 -1.84 -7.25
CA LEU A 636 -33.94 -2.63 -7.59
C LEU A 636 -33.55 -2.37 -9.05
N VAL A 637 -32.25 -2.23 -9.29
CA VAL A 637 -31.63 -2.32 -10.61
C VAL A 637 -30.49 -3.33 -10.54
N SER A 638 -30.49 -4.34 -11.40
CA SER A 638 -29.42 -5.34 -11.47
C SER A 638 -29.27 -5.97 -12.85
N GLY A 639 -28.08 -6.46 -13.17
CA GLY A 639 -27.87 -7.27 -14.38
C GLY A 639 -27.95 -8.78 -14.10
N ASP A 640 -28.16 -9.56 -15.15
CA ASP A 640 -27.89 -11.01 -15.21
C ASP A 640 -27.28 -11.39 -16.57
N ILE A 641 -26.57 -12.52 -16.62
CA ILE A 641 -25.87 -13.03 -17.81
C ILE A 641 -26.09 -14.55 -17.90
N GLN A 642 -27.04 -14.96 -18.74
CA GLN A 642 -27.27 -16.38 -18.99
C GLN A 642 -26.34 -16.87 -20.11
N GLY A 643 -25.26 -17.54 -19.72
CA GLY A 643 -24.34 -18.21 -20.63
C GLY A 643 -24.99 -19.43 -21.30
N ALA A 644 -24.53 -19.77 -22.51
CA ALA A 644 -24.98 -20.96 -23.23
C ALA A 644 -24.50 -22.23 -22.52
N GLY A 645 -25.30 -22.74 -21.58
CA GLY A 645 -24.94 -23.87 -20.72
C GLY A 645 -26.09 -24.54 -19.97
N VAL A 646 -27.34 -24.09 -20.17
CA VAL A 646 -28.54 -24.79 -19.69
C VAL A 646 -29.23 -25.40 -20.90
N THR A 647 -29.00 -26.69 -21.13
CA THR A 647 -29.78 -27.48 -22.10
C THR A 647 -31.13 -27.82 -21.48
N ASP A 648 -32.14 -26.99 -21.71
CA ASP A 648 -33.52 -27.41 -21.44
C ASP A 648 -33.94 -28.42 -22.52
N SER A 649 -34.42 -29.59 -22.10
CA SER A 649 -34.45 -30.78 -22.94
C SER A 649 -35.83 -30.98 -23.58
N GLY A 650 -36.06 -30.41 -24.78
CA GLY A 650 -37.33 -30.61 -25.47
C GLY A 650 -37.44 -30.16 -26.93
N GLU A 651 -36.86 -29.03 -27.33
CA GLU A 651 -37.15 -28.44 -28.65
C GLU A 651 -36.24 -28.95 -29.79
N PRO A 652 -36.76 -29.13 -31.04
CA PRO A 652 -35.97 -29.69 -32.14
C PRO A 652 -34.90 -28.76 -32.76
N ASP A 653 -34.99 -27.45 -32.57
CA ASP A 653 -34.04 -26.47 -33.11
C ASP A 653 -33.14 -25.92 -31.99
N GLY A 654 -31.92 -26.47 -31.89
CA GLY A 654 -30.98 -26.26 -30.79
C GLY A 654 -30.26 -24.90 -30.74
N ASP A 655 -30.98 -23.79 -30.93
CA ASP A 655 -30.39 -22.45 -31.05
C ASP A 655 -30.25 -21.76 -29.67
N VAL A 656 -29.23 -22.16 -28.90
CA VAL A 656 -29.02 -21.69 -27.51
C VAL A 656 -28.51 -20.24 -27.48
N PHE A 657 -29.43 -19.28 -27.49
CA PHE A 657 -29.12 -17.85 -27.38
C PHE A 657 -28.63 -17.47 -25.97
N SER A 658 -27.32 -17.32 -25.79
CA SER A 658 -26.78 -16.59 -24.64
C SER A 658 -27.28 -15.13 -24.63
N HIS A 659 -27.64 -14.61 -23.46
CA HIS A 659 -28.17 -13.25 -23.33
C HIS A 659 -27.70 -12.50 -22.09
N THR A 660 -27.66 -11.17 -22.21
CA THR A 660 -27.46 -10.22 -21.11
C THR A 660 -28.79 -9.55 -20.81
N THR A 661 -29.20 -9.51 -19.55
CA THR A 661 -30.48 -8.93 -19.14
C THR A 661 -30.27 -7.85 -18.09
N MET A 662 -30.94 -6.71 -18.22
CA MET A 662 -31.07 -5.72 -17.15
C MET A 662 -32.47 -5.82 -16.55
N HIS A 663 -32.52 -6.05 -15.24
CA HIS A 663 -33.72 -6.16 -14.42
C HIS A 663 -33.98 -4.85 -13.69
N ILE A 664 -35.22 -4.34 -13.79
CA ILE A 664 -35.72 -3.19 -13.03
C ILE A 664 -37.06 -3.57 -12.40
N GLY A 665 -37.27 -3.24 -11.13
CA GLY A 665 -38.51 -3.50 -10.39
C GLY A 665 -38.25 -3.64 -8.89
N VAL A 666 -38.95 -4.53 -8.19
CA VAL A 666 -38.67 -4.85 -6.77
C VAL A 666 -37.91 -6.16 -6.53
N THR A 667 -37.85 -7.09 -7.49
CA THR A 667 -37.05 -8.34 -7.40
C THR A 667 -36.35 -8.65 -8.71
N ALA A 668 -35.26 -9.44 -8.67
CA ALA A 668 -34.56 -9.88 -9.88
C ALA A 668 -35.26 -11.06 -10.56
N GLN A 669 -35.94 -11.90 -9.78
CA GLN A 669 -36.66 -13.10 -10.24
C GLN A 669 -37.98 -12.74 -10.95
N ASN A 670 -38.70 -11.75 -10.41
CA ASN A 670 -39.89 -11.15 -11.01
C ASN A 670 -39.62 -9.64 -11.20
N PRO A 671 -38.96 -9.24 -12.30
CA PRO A 671 -38.71 -7.86 -12.66
C PRO A 671 -39.91 -7.26 -13.40
N GLU A 672 -40.19 -5.98 -13.15
CA GLU A 672 -41.28 -5.23 -13.78
C GLU A 672 -40.91 -4.80 -15.21
N ILE A 673 -39.61 -4.54 -15.45
CA ILE A 673 -39.04 -4.27 -16.77
C ILE A 673 -37.76 -5.10 -16.93
N ASN A 674 -37.73 -5.90 -18.00
CA ASN A 674 -36.54 -6.56 -18.52
C ASN A 674 -36.06 -5.87 -19.79
N ILE A 675 -34.76 -5.62 -19.88
CA ILE A 675 -34.09 -5.23 -21.12
C ILE A 675 -33.09 -6.34 -21.47
N THR A 676 -33.46 -7.21 -22.41
CA THR A 676 -32.69 -8.39 -22.81
C THR A 676 -31.98 -8.14 -24.13
N ARG A 677 -30.69 -8.46 -24.20
CA ARG A 677 -29.90 -8.50 -25.44
C ARG A 677 -29.37 -9.91 -25.68
N TYR A 678 -29.78 -10.52 -26.78
CA TYR A 678 -29.36 -11.85 -27.21
C TYR A 678 -28.07 -11.75 -28.05
N SER A 679 -27.23 -12.78 -27.98
CA SER A 679 -25.91 -12.80 -28.64
C SER A 679 -25.96 -12.73 -30.17
N LYS A 680 -27.04 -13.19 -30.81
CA LYS A 680 -27.29 -13.01 -32.25
C LYS A 680 -27.84 -11.61 -32.63
N GLY A 681 -27.83 -10.65 -31.70
CA GLY A 681 -28.13 -9.23 -31.97
C GLY A 681 -29.56 -8.77 -31.69
N TRP A 682 -30.51 -9.69 -31.48
CA TRP A 682 -31.88 -9.35 -31.10
C TRP A 682 -31.92 -8.66 -29.72
N GLN A 683 -32.82 -7.70 -29.57
CA GLN A 683 -33.02 -6.92 -28.35
C GLN A 683 -34.52 -6.83 -28.04
N GLN A 684 -34.86 -6.99 -26.76
CA GLN A 684 -36.23 -6.99 -26.28
C GLN A 684 -36.32 -6.10 -25.03
N ILE A 685 -37.32 -5.21 -24.99
CA ILE A 685 -37.83 -4.65 -23.74
C ILE A 685 -39.13 -5.40 -23.43
N SER A 686 -39.14 -6.16 -22.34
CA SER A 686 -40.33 -6.86 -21.85
C SER A 686 -40.79 -6.19 -20.57
N MET A 687 -42.02 -5.66 -20.58
CA MET A 687 -42.62 -5.01 -19.41
C MET A 687 -43.61 -6.00 -18.77
N GLY A 688 -43.15 -6.69 -17.72
CA GLY A 688 -43.96 -7.60 -16.90
C GLY A 688 -44.84 -6.84 -15.90
N ALA A 689 -45.53 -5.81 -16.37
CA ALA A 689 -46.28 -4.86 -15.55
C ALA A 689 -47.77 -4.91 -15.88
N ASP A 690 -48.62 -4.72 -14.87
CA ASP A 690 -50.10 -4.71 -15.01
C ASP A 690 -50.65 -3.61 -15.95
N ARG A 691 -49.79 -2.68 -16.39
CA ARG A 691 -50.14 -1.56 -17.26
C ARG A 691 -48.93 -1.06 -18.06
N VAL A 692 -49.11 -0.85 -19.37
CA VAL A 692 -48.16 -0.15 -20.25
C VAL A 692 -48.83 1.07 -20.84
N ASP A 693 -48.25 2.25 -20.60
CA ASP A 693 -48.89 3.56 -20.80
C ASP A 693 -47.88 4.55 -21.42
N ILE A 694 -47.83 4.63 -22.76
CA ILE A 694 -47.03 5.68 -23.43
C ILE A 694 -47.90 6.94 -23.54
N GLN A 695 -47.72 7.79 -22.54
CA GLN A 695 -48.64 8.85 -22.16
C GLN A 695 -48.37 10.21 -22.88
N SER A 696 -49.25 11.20 -22.77
CA SER A 696 -50.37 11.29 -21.81
C SER A 696 -51.66 11.81 -22.38
N SER A 697 -52.76 11.25 -21.86
CA SER A 697 -53.93 12.08 -21.62
C SER A 697 -54.85 11.56 -20.50
N GLY A 698 -54.74 12.15 -19.31
CA GLY A 698 -55.92 12.39 -18.46
C GLY A 698 -57.02 13.22 -19.16
N THR A 699 -56.76 14.33 -19.85
CA THR A 699 -55.45 14.99 -20.11
C THR A 699 -54.47 15.12 -18.96
N ASP A 700 -53.20 14.95 -19.30
CA ASP A 700 -52.12 15.86 -18.86
C ASP A 700 -52.62 17.30 -19.05
N PHE A 701 -53.16 17.87 -17.97
CA PHE A 701 -53.49 19.29 -17.70
C PHE A 701 -53.96 20.24 -18.85
N ARG A 702 -54.44 19.74 -20.01
CA ARG A 702 -54.52 20.49 -21.29
C ARG A 702 -55.75 20.28 -22.21
N GLY A 703 -56.64 19.31 -21.98
CA GLY A 703 -57.95 19.15 -22.66
C GLY A 703 -58.23 17.91 -23.56
N TRP A 704 -57.28 17.03 -23.85
CA TRP A 704 -57.46 15.83 -24.73
C TRP A 704 -57.95 14.58 -23.96
N THR A 705 -58.07 13.42 -24.62
CA THR A 705 -58.50 12.12 -24.02
C THR A 705 -57.56 10.95 -24.37
N GLY A 706 -57.34 10.02 -23.42
CA GLY A 706 -56.31 8.96 -23.50
C GLY A 706 -56.74 7.63 -24.13
N GLY A 707 -55.78 6.71 -24.28
CA GLY A 707 -55.90 5.36 -24.85
C GLY A 707 -54.58 4.56 -24.75
N ILE A 708 -54.58 3.32 -25.23
CA ILE A 708 -53.41 2.43 -25.35
C ILE A 708 -52.97 2.42 -26.82
N TYR A 709 -51.70 2.80 -27.05
CA TYR A 709 -51.16 3.00 -28.38
C TYR A 709 -50.06 1.99 -28.70
N LEU A 710 -50.20 1.32 -29.86
CA LEU A 710 -49.17 0.47 -30.45
C LEU A 710 -48.98 0.94 -31.90
N ASN A 711 -47.76 1.33 -32.26
CA ASN A 711 -47.45 2.00 -33.54
C ASN A 711 -48.32 3.24 -33.85
N GLY A 712 -48.75 3.98 -32.81
CA GLY A 712 -49.62 5.15 -32.95
C GLY A 712 -51.09 4.82 -33.30
N ALA A 713 -51.39 3.60 -33.70
CA ALA A 713 -52.75 3.10 -33.72
C ALA A 713 -53.26 3.01 -32.27
N ARG A 714 -54.44 3.61 -32.02
CA ARG A 714 -55.23 3.34 -30.83
C ARG A 714 -55.73 1.90 -30.96
N ILE A 715 -55.13 0.98 -30.21
CA ILE A 715 -55.51 -0.44 -30.24
C ILE A 715 -56.60 -0.78 -29.22
N ASP A 716 -56.85 0.10 -28.24
CA ASP A 716 -58.01 -0.01 -27.37
C ASP A 716 -59.31 0.46 -28.06
N PRO A 717 -60.47 -0.15 -27.75
CA PRO A 717 -61.74 0.23 -28.34
C PRO A 717 -62.18 1.68 -28.06
N TYR A 718 -62.69 2.38 -29.07
CA TYR A 718 -63.17 3.76 -28.98
C TYR A 718 -64.63 3.87 -29.41
N TYR A 719 -65.45 4.59 -28.64
CA TYR A 719 -66.88 4.78 -28.89
C TYR A 719 -67.21 6.20 -29.32
N ILE A 720 -68.09 6.33 -30.31
CA ILE A 720 -68.73 7.57 -30.75
C ILE A 720 -70.24 7.42 -30.56
N THR A 721 -70.84 8.36 -29.81
CA THR A 721 -72.29 8.45 -29.55
C THR A 721 -72.87 9.81 -29.95
N ASP A 722 -72.06 10.66 -30.58
CA ASP A 722 -72.48 11.90 -31.22
C ASP A 722 -72.60 11.61 -32.71
N ILE A 723 -73.84 11.47 -33.20
CA ILE A 723 -74.11 11.06 -34.58
C ILE A 723 -73.49 12.00 -35.62
N THR A 724 -73.26 13.27 -35.27
CA THR A 724 -72.60 14.25 -36.16
C THR A 724 -71.12 13.93 -36.42
N LYS A 725 -70.52 13.06 -35.60
CA LYS A 725 -69.17 12.50 -35.76
C LYS A 725 -69.16 11.08 -36.38
N ILE A 726 -70.31 10.65 -36.91
CA ILE A 726 -70.50 9.34 -37.56
C ILE A 726 -70.98 9.53 -39.00
N LEU A 727 -71.99 10.38 -39.22
CA LEU A 727 -72.64 10.59 -40.51
C LEU A 727 -73.25 11.99 -40.67
N THR A 728 -73.53 12.37 -41.91
CA THR A 728 -74.42 13.49 -42.26
C THR A 728 -75.76 12.96 -42.78
N PHE A 729 -76.86 13.58 -42.38
CA PHE A 729 -78.19 13.24 -42.90
C PHE A 729 -78.39 13.75 -44.33
N GLU A 730 -79.22 13.06 -45.13
CA GLU A 730 -79.51 13.47 -46.52
C GLU A 730 -80.26 14.82 -46.58
N ASN A 731 -81.17 15.08 -45.65
CA ASN A 731 -81.91 16.34 -45.51
C ASN A 731 -82.58 16.42 -44.13
N ALA A 732 -83.22 17.56 -43.82
CA ALA A 732 -83.83 17.85 -42.52
C ALA A 732 -85.04 16.99 -42.11
N ASN A 733 -85.55 16.10 -42.97
CA ASN A 733 -86.58 15.13 -42.59
C ASN A 733 -85.98 13.93 -41.82
N TRP A 734 -84.68 13.66 -41.99
CA TRP A 734 -83.95 12.60 -41.30
C TRP A 734 -83.34 13.11 -40.00
N SER A 735 -83.46 12.32 -38.93
CA SER A 735 -82.71 12.52 -37.70
C SER A 735 -82.34 11.20 -37.04
N GLU A 736 -81.55 11.26 -35.97
CA GLU A 736 -81.40 10.14 -35.05
C GLU A 736 -82.74 9.81 -34.37
N TYR A 737 -83.02 8.52 -34.17
CA TYR A 737 -84.14 8.08 -33.34
C TYR A 737 -83.74 8.12 -31.87
N THR A 738 -84.48 8.88 -31.06
CA THR A 738 -84.13 9.22 -29.67
C THR A 738 -85.15 8.68 -28.64
N GLY A 739 -85.99 7.73 -29.09
CA GLY A 739 -87.15 7.22 -28.35
C GLY A 739 -88.29 8.24 -28.18
N ALA A 740 -89.45 7.77 -27.71
CA ALA A 740 -90.64 8.62 -27.54
C ALA A 740 -90.43 9.81 -26.56
N GLY A 741 -89.47 9.68 -25.63
CA GLY A 741 -89.08 10.75 -24.70
C GLY A 741 -87.95 11.68 -25.19
N LYS A 742 -87.39 11.45 -26.39
CA LYS A 742 -86.29 12.21 -27.02
C LYS A 742 -84.97 12.32 -26.23
N ASN A 743 -84.76 11.48 -25.21
CA ASN A 743 -83.62 11.57 -24.29
C ASN A 743 -82.59 10.44 -24.45
N ASP A 744 -82.81 9.51 -25.39
CA ASP A 744 -82.04 8.27 -25.53
C ASP A 744 -81.52 8.12 -26.98
N PRO A 745 -80.38 8.72 -27.36
CA PRO A 745 -79.77 8.56 -28.68
C PRO A 745 -79.19 7.14 -28.88
N ARG A 746 -79.32 6.59 -30.09
CA ARG A 746 -79.19 5.15 -30.37
C ARG A 746 -78.28 4.81 -31.53
N THR A 747 -77.93 5.77 -32.37
CA THR A 747 -76.89 5.57 -33.38
C THR A 747 -75.52 5.66 -32.72
N ARG A 748 -74.73 4.60 -32.84
CA ARG A 748 -73.47 4.42 -32.12
C ARG A 748 -72.45 3.72 -33.00
N LEU A 749 -71.21 4.19 -32.94
CA LEU A 749 -70.08 3.57 -33.62
C LEU A 749 -69.02 3.16 -32.60
N LEU A 750 -68.66 1.88 -32.62
CA LEU A 750 -67.50 1.34 -31.92
C LEU A 750 -66.38 1.06 -32.92
N ILE A 751 -65.18 1.51 -32.58
CA ILE A 751 -63.94 1.41 -33.34
C ILE A 751 -63.00 0.45 -32.60
N VAL A 752 -62.47 -0.56 -33.27
CA VAL A 752 -61.46 -1.49 -32.72
C VAL A 752 -60.38 -1.71 -33.78
N GLY A 753 -59.30 -0.93 -33.72
CA GLY A 753 -58.32 -0.86 -34.81
C GLY A 753 -58.97 -0.49 -36.14
N ASN A 754 -58.89 -1.37 -37.14
CA ASN A 754 -59.53 -1.19 -38.45
C ASN A 754 -60.98 -1.71 -38.51
N LEU A 755 -61.48 -2.39 -37.47
CA LEU A 755 -62.87 -2.82 -37.40
C LEU A 755 -63.78 -1.69 -36.92
N ARG A 756 -65.01 -1.70 -37.44
CA ARG A 756 -66.12 -0.81 -37.10
C ARG A 756 -67.35 -1.66 -36.79
N PHE A 757 -68.00 -1.35 -35.68
CA PHE A 757 -69.27 -1.91 -35.26
C PHE A 757 -70.24 -0.75 -35.16
N LEU A 758 -71.05 -0.57 -36.21
CA LEU A 758 -71.94 0.57 -36.39
C LEU A 758 -73.38 0.12 -36.19
N THR A 759 -74.05 0.64 -35.17
CA THR A 759 -75.52 0.56 -35.06
C THR A 759 -76.10 1.89 -35.51
N LEU A 760 -76.96 1.86 -36.52
CA LEU A 760 -77.77 2.99 -36.96
C LEU A 760 -79.17 2.82 -36.38
N GLU A 761 -79.67 3.82 -35.66
CA GLU A 761 -81.10 3.97 -35.32
C GLU A 761 -81.55 5.37 -35.70
N MET A 762 -82.30 5.45 -36.80
CA MET A 762 -82.63 6.71 -37.49
C MET A 762 -84.12 6.77 -37.80
N GLN A 763 -84.68 7.97 -37.70
CA GLN A 763 -86.09 8.27 -37.97
C GLN A 763 -86.24 9.26 -39.13
N CYS A 764 -87.38 9.19 -39.81
CA CYS A 764 -87.77 10.15 -40.84
C CYS A 764 -89.15 10.75 -40.50
N THR A 765 -89.32 12.06 -40.71
CA THR A 765 -90.60 12.76 -40.48
C THR A 765 -91.70 12.36 -41.48
N SER A 766 -91.33 11.70 -42.57
CA SER A 766 -92.21 11.04 -43.52
C SER A 766 -91.94 9.53 -43.55
N ASN A 767 -92.94 8.72 -43.89
CA ASN A 767 -92.78 7.27 -44.06
C ASN A 767 -91.61 6.93 -44.98
N ILE A 768 -90.78 5.98 -44.57
CA ILE A 768 -89.59 5.55 -45.31
C ILE A 768 -90.01 4.85 -46.61
N GLY A 769 -89.59 5.38 -47.76
CA GLY A 769 -89.79 4.79 -49.08
C GLY A 769 -88.73 3.76 -49.47
N THR A 770 -88.91 3.12 -50.63
CA THR A 770 -87.95 2.16 -51.17
C THR A 770 -86.65 2.84 -51.62
N ARG A 771 -85.51 2.21 -51.30
CA ARG A 771 -84.13 2.68 -51.55
C ARG A 771 -83.91 4.15 -51.22
N TRP A 772 -84.42 4.61 -50.09
CA TRP A 772 -84.24 5.99 -49.66
C TRP A 772 -82.87 6.20 -49.03
N ARG A 773 -82.15 7.22 -49.53
CA ARG A 773 -80.89 7.71 -48.94
C ARG A 773 -81.21 8.36 -47.60
N ALA A 774 -80.71 7.75 -46.53
CA ALA A 774 -80.89 8.21 -45.17
C ALA A 774 -79.81 9.24 -44.77
N GLY A 775 -78.62 9.07 -45.33
CA GLY A 775 -77.47 9.94 -45.10
C GLY A 775 -76.20 9.41 -45.76
N ARG A 776 -75.05 9.84 -45.23
CA ARG A 776 -73.73 9.42 -45.68
C ARG A 776 -72.76 9.37 -44.49
N LEU A 777 -72.01 8.29 -44.33
CA LEU A 777 -70.93 8.19 -43.35
C LEU A 777 -69.84 9.23 -43.60
N LEU A 778 -69.19 9.68 -42.53
CA LEU A 778 -67.94 10.44 -42.64
C LEU A 778 -66.82 9.54 -43.22
N ALA A 779 -65.84 10.16 -43.88
CA ALA A 779 -64.87 9.48 -44.74
C ALA A 779 -64.03 8.41 -44.00
N GLU A 780 -63.70 8.69 -42.74
CA GLU A 780 -62.97 7.85 -41.79
C GLU A 780 -63.72 6.57 -41.37
N HIS A 781 -65.02 6.49 -41.66
CA HIS A 781 -65.90 5.36 -41.30
C HIS A 781 -66.47 4.60 -42.50
N ILE A 782 -66.14 4.98 -43.74
CA ILE A 782 -66.64 4.30 -44.95
C ILE A 782 -66.07 2.88 -45.03
N PRO A 783 -66.89 1.82 -45.18
CA PRO A 783 -66.40 0.45 -45.28
C PRO A 783 -65.56 0.23 -46.55
N ALA A 784 -64.55 -0.64 -46.47
CA ALA A 784 -63.68 -0.96 -47.61
C ALA A 784 -64.48 -1.52 -48.81
N ASN A 785 -65.43 -2.42 -48.54
CA ASN A 785 -66.36 -3.00 -49.50
C ASN A 785 -67.80 -2.56 -49.18
N GLY A 786 -68.72 -2.66 -50.15
CA GLY A 786 -70.14 -2.46 -49.89
C GLY A 786 -70.71 -3.52 -48.95
N ILE A 787 -71.59 -3.12 -48.03
CA ILE A 787 -72.17 -4.00 -46.99
C ILE A 787 -73.69 -3.80 -46.90
N ASN A 788 -74.40 -4.89 -46.60
CA ASN A 788 -75.85 -4.92 -46.36
C ASN A 788 -76.10 -5.63 -45.01
N ALA A 789 -77.06 -5.12 -44.25
CA ALA A 789 -77.55 -5.75 -43.03
C ALA A 789 -79.08 -5.64 -42.98
N CYS A 790 -79.74 -6.74 -42.60
CA CYS A 790 -81.17 -6.74 -42.32
C CYS A 790 -81.47 -5.71 -41.22
N CYS A 791 -82.50 -4.88 -41.43
CA CYS A 791 -82.93 -3.86 -40.50
C CYS A 791 -84.35 -4.13 -39.98
N ALA A 792 -84.60 -3.82 -38.71
CA ALA A 792 -85.94 -3.92 -38.12
C ALA A 792 -86.59 -2.54 -38.04
N MET A 793 -87.93 -2.49 -38.13
CA MET A 793 -88.66 -1.24 -38.33
C MET A 793 -89.78 -1.02 -37.31
N ALA A 794 -90.20 0.24 -37.18
CA ALA A 794 -91.18 0.75 -36.22
C ALA A 794 -92.53 -0.01 -36.14
N ASN A 795 -92.89 -0.73 -37.19
CA ASN A 795 -94.13 -1.48 -37.36
C ASN A 795 -93.99 -3.00 -37.12
N GLY A 796 -92.81 -3.47 -36.70
CA GLY A 796 -92.53 -4.90 -36.49
C GLY A 796 -92.17 -5.68 -37.77
N HIS A 797 -92.01 -5.00 -38.90
CA HIS A 797 -91.49 -5.59 -40.13
C HIS A 797 -89.96 -5.43 -40.25
N VAL A 798 -89.40 -6.08 -41.27
CA VAL A 798 -87.98 -6.02 -41.64
C VAL A 798 -87.80 -5.43 -43.04
N GLY A 799 -86.62 -4.87 -43.29
CA GLY A 799 -86.13 -4.44 -44.59
C GLY A 799 -84.61 -4.67 -44.67
N ASP A 800 -83.98 -4.13 -45.71
CA ASP A 800 -82.52 -4.09 -45.83
C ASP A 800 -81.99 -2.67 -45.60
N CYS A 801 -80.79 -2.57 -45.04
CA CYS A 801 -80.03 -1.32 -44.98
C CYS A 801 -78.65 -1.57 -45.59
N PHE A 802 -78.26 -0.76 -46.57
CA PHE A 802 -76.98 -0.91 -47.26
C PHE A 802 -76.12 0.35 -47.19
N ILE A 803 -74.81 0.13 -47.03
CA ILE A 803 -73.79 1.16 -46.96
C ILE A 803 -72.81 0.94 -48.11
N ILE A 804 -72.65 1.96 -48.94
CA ILE A 804 -71.79 1.92 -50.12
C ILE A 804 -70.32 1.97 -49.70
N GLY A 805 -69.50 1.05 -50.23
CA GLY A 805 -68.07 0.93 -49.91
C GLY A 805 -67.21 2.02 -50.55
N LYS A 806 -65.89 1.94 -50.35
CA LYS A 806 -64.91 2.85 -50.97
C LYS A 806 -64.81 2.67 -52.50
N ASN A 807 -64.93 1.44 -52.98
CA ASN A 807 -64.94 1.12 -54.41
C ASN A 807 -66.36 1.32 -54.97
N VAL A 808 -66.56 2.37 -55.78
CA VAL A 808 -67.83 2.70 -56.44
C VAL A 808 -67.56 3.06 -57.90
N ASP A 809 -68.30 2.44 -58.82
CA ASP A 809 -68.14 2.70 -60.25
C ASP A 809 -68.56 4.13 -60.62
N SER A 810 -67.78 4.77 -61.49
CA SER A 810 -68.02 6.16 -61.90
C SER A 810 -69.25 6.28 -62.80
N GLY A 811 -70.20 7.13 -62.40
CA GLY A 811 -71.43 7.42 -63.15
C GLY A 811 -72.69 6.71 -62.65
N VAL A 812 -72.64 5.92 -61.58
CA VAL A 812 -73.84 5.31 -60.97
C VAL A 812 -74.70 6.36 -60.26
N THR A 813 -76.02 6.34 -60.51
CA THR A 813 -77.01 7.20 -59.85
C THR A 813 -78.08 6.38 -59.13
N ASP A 814 -78.65 6.93 -58.06
CA ASP A 814 -79.73 6.32 -57.28
C ASP A 814 -81.10 6.44 -57.97
N ALA A 815 -82.15 5.93 -57.31
CA ALA A 815 -83.52 5.94 -57.81
C ALA A 815 -84.12 7.35 -58.02
N ASN A 816 -83.47 8.40 -57.50
CA ASN A 816 -83.85 9.81 -57.66
C ASN A 816 -82.93 10.55 -58.66
N GLY A 817 -82.02 9.84 -59.33
CA GLY A 817 -81.04 10.42 -60.25
C GLY A 817 -79.85 11.11 -59.58
N LYS A 818 -79.69 10.98 -58.25
CA LYS A 818 -78.56 11.57 -57.52
C LYS A 818 -77.35 10.63 -57.62
N PRO A 819 -76.11 11.13 -57.83
CA PRO A 819 -74.93 10.27 -57.86
C PRO A 819 -74.76 9.44 -56.57
N VAL A 820 -74.57 8.14 -56.74
CA VAL A 820 -74.20 7.22 -55.66
C VAL A 820 -72.73 7.46 -55.33
N THR A 821 -72.44 7.63 -54.04
CA THR A 821 -71.10 7.99 -53.55
C THR A 821 -70.67 7.04 -52.44
N ALA A 822 -69.36 6.82 -52.32
CA ALA A 822 -68.78 6.04 -51.24
C ALA A 822 -69.24 6.54 -49.86
N GLY A 823 -69.68 5.64 -48.99
CA GLY A 823 -70.22 5.95 -47.66
C GLY A 823 -71.72 6.27 -47.61
N ASP A 824 -72.42 6.32 -48.74
CA ASP A 824 -73.86 6.59 -48.74
C ASP A 824 -74.64 5.46 -48.04
N ILE A 825 -75.65 5.84 -47.26
CA ILE A 825 -76.48 4.96 -46.45
C ILE A 825 -77.90 4.96 -47.04
N TYR A 826 -78.40 3.79 -47.40
CA TYR A 826 -79.74 3.59 -47.94
C TYR A 826 -80.51 2.54 -47.14
N VAL A 827 -81.83 2.69 -47.08
CA VAL A 827 -82.76 1.73 -46.46
C VAL A 827 -83.87 1.35 -47.45
N ASP A 828 -84.28 0.08 -47.45
CA ASP A 828 -85.25 -0.50 -48.39
C ASP A 828 -86.25 -1.41 -47.63
N PRO A 829 -87.48 -0.94 -47.30
CA PRO A 829 -88.49 -1.75 -46.61
C PRO A 829 -89.12 -2.80 -47.54
N PHE A 830 -89.16 -4.07 -47.11
CA PHE A 830 -89.79 -5.15 -47.90
C PHE A 830 -91.33 -5.08 -47.98
N SER A 831 -91.97 -4.10 -47.32
CA SER A 831 -93.42 -3.86 -47.37
C SER A 831 -93.71 -2.37 -47.29
N PRO A 832 -94.59 -1.80 -48.14
CA PRO A 832 -94.82 -0.35 -48.26
C PRO A 832 -95.63 0.28 -47.10
N ASN A 833 -95.69 -0.37 -45.94
CA ASN A 833 -96.43 0.10 -44.77
C ASN A 833 -95.59 1.05 -43.90
N ALA A 834 -96.25 2.09 -43.38
CA ALA A 834 -95.66 3.24 -42.66
C ALA A 834 -94.66 2.89 -41.53
N ALA A 835 -93.38 2.76 -41.89
CA ALA A 835 -92.26 2.80 -40.96
C ALA A 835 -91.69 4.23 -40.89
N TYR A 836 -91.51 4.74 -39.67
CA TYR A 836 -90.94 6.08 -39.41
C TYR A 836 -89.58 6.04 -38.72
N TRP A 837 -89.11 4.86 -38.29
CA TRP A 837 -87.73 4.60 -37.90
C TRP A 837 -87.30 3.17 -38.29
N PHE A 838 -85.99 2.98 -38.44
CA PHE A 838 -85.34 1.69 -38.67
C PHE A 838 -84.11 1.53 -37.75
N CYS A 839 -83.76 0.28 -37.40
CA CYS A 839 -82.49 -0.07 -36.78
C CYS A 839 -81.70 -1.07 -37.63
N ALA A 840 -80.39 -0.84 -37.79
CA ALA A 840 -79.48 -1.73 -38.51
C ALA A 840 -78.12 -1.77 -37.81
N THR A 841 -77.49 -2.95 -37.72
CA THR A 841 -76.12 -3.08 -37.17
C THR A 841 -75.19 -3.71 -38.19
N PHE A 842 -74.06 -3.07 -38.42
CA PHE A 842 -73.02 -3.47 -39.35
C PHE A 842 -71.71 -3.77 -38.62
N ILE A 843 -71.02 -4.81 -39.06
CA ILE A 843 -69.63 -5.10 -38.66
C ILE A 843 -68.79 -5.11 -39.94
N TYR A 844 -67.77 -4.27 -40.00
CA TYR A 844 -66.98 -4.09 -41.21
C TYR A 844 -65.56 -3.62 -40.92
N GLN A 845 -64.69 -3.76 -41.92
CA GLN A 845 -63.37 -3.15 -41.93
C GLN A 845 -63.39 -1.87 -42.79
N VAL A 846 -62.67 -0.84 -42.34
CA VAL A 846 -62.39 0.38 -43.12
C VAL A 846 -61.05 0.30 -43.84
#